data_AF-A0A6J1P4J3-F1
#
_entry.id   AF-A0A6J1P4J3-F1
#
_cell.length_a   1.000
_cell.length_b   1.000
_cell.length_c   1.000
_cell.angle_alpha   90.00
_cell.angle_beta   90.00
_cell.angle_gamma   90.00
#
_symmetry.space_group_name_H-M   'P 1'
#
loop_
_entity.id
_entity.type
_entity.pdbx_description
1 polymer ?
#
loop_
_entity_poly.entity_id
_entity_poly.type
_entity_poly.pdbx_seq_one_letter_code
_entity_poly.pdbx_strand_id
1 'polypeptide(L)'
;MEEEKSKEEIEDWKIYEMLRSKSPTQMEADIDNDVVTTLRSDLAGLQYKRDKLISENSDLKNQMLSRDQRILEQQVEIDHLREQNARQNAIISSLKKKIQDLEEFQRNLQASQGRSELTVQTLQRDNRYCEEKIKDLEKKLRSLELECHNEEQQKENARCQFHDLVRRLSVALDADFCDTAHTHSPESLIIKAAELVQEITRLKNKCMNTTENLSTIEQDLRSCRDCLERTNADKDILQRQLSSQLLDIERLKQEKESLSVSNRVLERELHEAREKLSHCTKNLNVVTDNVNQNESMIIQLKEDLRHRDEKYQRLQTDFRNTMESIAILLSLPTRFVEAHESTIKDRIRELLSDNKDKSVQLEALREKLGMESQQLGRTAHLHDQATTRVRILEDERNMLEGKVHKLEAELNSIEISRDNLRKDKANFVAFLERLSRTLNMDELTQDIGIELHTDSIIHRAEQLARLESDKIVDKTAVVYQLQRRIRILREQLQRKDLHLDLLRRKLSVQDESSRVRAVLQAERDEAVARSKKLARQCDKLSVQLSEARAQVRDLNAQLADAAEHKITSLERARKIEELQKKLDEAELLRSRYNRKVNVLKDQVRATGETFEQERTSTEHQITMLRDDLARTKEALAECQRREAQLLSFRSSIAKLLGILVPSSVSDFEMVSRLQKLIDAHHDFTVVSRRYDDPALLRASSRSPPPSRCRTRTPDRSLRYDDSGYADPAFDLEDDLYKGRAAL
;
A
#
# COMPACT_ATOMS: atom_id res chain seq x y z
N MET A 1 -63.26 5.36 0.56
CA MET A 1 -62.52 5.49 1.83
C MET A 1 -63.24 6.39 2.84
N GLU A 2 -63.35 7.71 2.64
CA GLU A 2 -64.02 8.57 3.65
C GLU A 2 -65.52 8.23 3.83
N GLU A 3 -66.26 7.97 2.74
CA GLU A 3 -67.66 7.51 2.80
C GLU A 3 -67.85 6.08 3.35
N GLU A 4 -66.78 5.27 3.43
CA GLU A 4 -66.82 3.94 4.03
C GLU A 4 -66.59 4.03 5.53
N LYS A 5 -65.56 4.77 5.96
CA LYS A 5 -65.35 5.13 7.37
C LYS A 5 -66.58 5.78 7.98
N SER A 6 -67.21 6.72 7.28
CA SER A 6 -68.43 7.37 7.76
C SER A 6 -69.61 6.40 7.93
N LYS A 7 -69.61 5.23 7.30
CA LYS A 7 -70.63 4.19 7.50
C LYS A 7 -70.28 3.27 8.67
N GLU A 8 -69.02 2.83 8.75
CA GLU A 8 -68.50 2.06 9.90
C GLU A 8 -68.70 2.84 11.21
N GLU A 9 -68.32 4.13 11.27
CA GLU A 9 -68.50 4.99 12.45
C GLU A 9 -69.98 5.19 12.83
N ILE A 10 -70.92 5.11 11.88
CA ILE A 10 -72.37 5.20 12.13
C ILE A 10 -72.96 3.86 12.62
N GLU A 11 -72.41 2.72 12.20
CA GLU A 11 -72.82 1.40 12.71
C GLU A 11 -72.24 1.14 14.11
N ASP A 12 -70.97 1.47 14.34
CA ASP A 12 -70.36 1.43 15.68
C ASP A 12 -71.08 2.36 16.68
N TRP A 13 -71.54 3.55 16.26
CA TRP A 13 -72.35 4.42 17.13
C TRP A 13 -73.68 3.79 17.54
N LYS A 14 -74.37 3.09 16.63
CA LYS A 14 -75.62 2.38 16.93
C LYS A 14 -75.39 1.19 17.86
N ILE A 15 -74.28 0.47 17.69
CA ILE A 15 -73.86 -0.61 18.59
C ILE A 15 -73.55 -0.05 19.99
N TYR A 16 -72.86 1.10 20.06
CA TYR A 16 -72.57 1.79 21.31
C TYR A 16 -73.85 2.27 22.04
N GLU A 17 -74.83 2.84 21.34
CA GLU A 17 -76.12 3.21 21.94
C GLU A 17 -76.92 1.98 22.41
N MET A 18 -76.95 0.89 21.63
CA MET A 18 -77.56 -0.37 22.07
C MET A 18 -76.92 -0.90 23.35
N LEU A 19 -75.58 -0.89 23.46
CA LEU A 19 -74.88 -1.33 24.67
C LEU A 19 -75.12 -0.40 25.86
N ARG A 20 -75.19 0.92 25.64
CA ARG A 20 -75.39 1.92 26.69
C ARG A 20 -76.83 1.97 27.23
N SER A 21 -77.80 1.46 26.49
CA SER A 21 -79.23 1.45 26.87
C SER A 21 -79.62 0.33 27.84
N LYS A 22 -78.75 -0.65 28.11
CA LYS A 22 -79.04 -1.81 28.98
C LYS A 22 -78.43 -1.62 30.38
N SER A 23 -79.22 -1.87 31.42
CA SER A 23 -78.75 -1.87 32.80
C SER A 23 -77.89 -3.11 33.10
N PRO A 24 -76.88 -3.04 34.00
CA PRO A 24 -75.92 -4.13 34.20
C PRO A 24 -76.57 -5.48 34.60
N THR A 25 -77.69 -5.44 35.30
CA THR A 25 -78.37 -6.60 35.90
C THR A 25 -79.18 -7.46 34.91
N GLN A 26 -79.08 -7.22 33.60
CA GLN A 26 -79.73 -8.03 32.55
C GLN A 26 -78.77 -8.56 31.48
N MET A 27 -77.48 -8.71 31.82
CA MET A 27 -76.46 -9.28 30.93
C MET A 27 -75.72 -10.51 31.48
N GLU A 28 -76.06 -11.00 32.68
CA GLU A 28 -75.38 -12.14 33.34
C GLU A 28 -76.11 -13.49 33.19
N ALA A 29 -77.27 -13.56 32.51
CA ALA A 29 -78.12 -14.76 32.48
C ALA A 29 -78.06 -15.59 31.18
N ASP A 30 -77.80 -14.96 30.03
CA ASP A 30 -77.76 -15.62 28.70
C ASP A 30 -76.58 -15.07 27.87
N ILE A 31 -75.35 -15.27 28.37
CA ILE A 31 -74.14 -15.19 27.54
C ILE A 31 -73.37 -16.50 27.75
N ASP A 32 -73.19 -17.25 26.66
CA ASP A 32 -72.47 -18.51 26.70
C ASP A 32 -71.03 -18.30 27.20
N ASN A 33 -70.56 -19.18 28.09
CA ASN A 33 -69.24 -19.01 28.73
C ASN A 33 -68.11 -19.04 27.69
N ASP A 34 -68.32 -19.75 26.58
CA ASP A 34 -67.42 -19.81 25.43
C ASP A 34 -67.34 -18.48 24.68
N VAL A 35 -68.42 -17.69 24.61
CA VAL A 35 -68.40 -16.34 24.00
C VAL A 35 -67.59 -15.39 24.87
N VAL A 36 -67.76 -15.42 26.20
CA VAL A 36 -66.95 -14.62 27.14
C VAL A 36 -65.47 -15.03 27.07
N THR A 37 -65.19 -16.32 26.88
CA THR A 37 -63.83 -16.86 26.78
C THR A 37 -63.16 -16.49 25.46
N THR A 38 -63.88 -16.58 24.34
CA THR A 38 -63.43 -16.12 23.01
C THR A 38 -63.11 -14.62 23.05
N LEU A 39 -64.01 -13.77 23.53
CA LEU A 39 -63.79 -12.32 23.64
C LEU A 39 -62.59 -11.96 24.54
N ARG A 40 -62.31 -12.75 25.60
CA ARG A 40 -61.09 -12.61 26.41
C ARG A 40 -59.83 -13.04 25.66
N SER A 41 -59.90 -14.09 24.84
CA SER A 41 -58.80 -14.53 23.98
C SER A 41 -58.47 -13.47 22.92
N ASP A 42 -59.49 -12.93 22.26
CA ASP A 42 -59.34 -11.88 21.24
C ASP A 42 -58.81 -10.57 21.85
N LEU A 43 -59.31 -10.19 23.03
CA LEU A 43 -58.78 -9.04 23.78
C LEU A 43 -57.28 -9.23 24.12
N ALA A 44 -56.88 -10.43 24.56
CA ALA A 44 -55.48 -10.74 24.83
C ALA A 44 -54.61 -10.73 23.56
N GLY A 45 -55.13 -11.26 22.44
CA GLY A 45 -54.48 -11.22 21.13
C GLY A 45 -54.30 -9.79 20.61
N LEU A 46 -55.31 -8.94 20.78
CA LEU A 46 -55.25 -7.51 20.44
C LEU A 46 -54.30 -6.72 21.36
N GLN A 47 -54.25 -7.04 22.66
CA GLN A 47 -53.28 -6.47 23.59
C GLN A 47 -51.84 -6.86 23.22
N TYR A 48 -51.59 -8.15 22.93
CA TYR A 48 -50.29 -8.60 22.44
C TYR A 48 -49.90 -7.91 21.12
N LYS A 49 -50.84 -7.78 20.17
CA LYS A 49 -50.62 -7.07 18.91
C LYS A 49 -50.32 -5.58 19.12
N ARG A 50 -51.03 -4.91 20.05
CA ARG A 50 -50.76 -3.53 20.48
C ARG A 50 -49.34 -3.41 21.04
N ASP A 51 -48.96 -4.27 21.98
CA ASP A 51 -47.67 -4.16 22.69
C ASP A 51 -46.49 -4.50 21.77
N LYS A 52 -46.68 -5.46 20.85
CA LYS A 52 -45.74 -5.70 19.76
C LYS A 52 -45.59 -4.47 18.85
N LEU A 53 -46.69 -3.85 18.41
CA LEU A 53 -46.65 -2.64 17.57
C LEU A 53 -46.03 -1.44 18.31
N ILE A 54 -46.20 -1.34 19.64
CA ILE A 54 -45.53 -0.32 20.46
C ILE A 54 -44.01 -0.55 20.49
N SER A 55 -43.56 -1.81 20.64
CA SER A 55 -42.13 -2.15 20.53
C SER A 55 -41.59 -1.80 19.15
N GLU A 56 -42.23 -2.27 18.08
CA GLU A 56 -41.81 -2.01 16.69
C GLU A 56 -41.77 -0.50 16.39
N ASN A 57 -42.72 0.29 16.92
CA ASN A 57 -42.72 1.75 16.79
C ASN A 57 -41.57 2.42 17.59
N SER A 58 -41.24 1.91 18.78
CA SER A 58 -40.09 2.33 19.58
C SER A 58 -38.77 2.03 18.86
N ASP A 59 -38.62 0.83 18.33
CA ASP A 59 -37.43 0.38 17.60
C ASP A 59 -37.24 1.17 16.30
N LEU A 60 -38.32 1.49 15.57
CA LEU A 60 -38.27 2.36 14.40
C LEU A 60 -37.90 3.81 14.77
N LYS A 61 -38.36 4.34 15.90
CA LYS A 61 -37.93 5.67 16.40
C LYS A 61 -36.44 5.68 16.76
N ASN A 62 -35.95 4.65 17.44
CA ASN A 62 -34.52 4.51 17.76
C ASN A 62 -33.66 4.41 16.49
N GLN A 63 -34.13 3.67 15.47
CA GLN A 63 -33.47 3.63 14.16
C GLN A 63 -33.52 4.99 13.42
N MET A 64 -34.61 5.76 13.54
CA MET A 64 -34.68 7.11 12.96
C MET A 64 -33.67 8.04 13.62
N LEU A 65 -33.66 8.13 14.96
CA LEU A 65 -32.69 8.95 15.70
C LEU A 65 -31.23 8.57 15.37
N SER A 66 -30.95 7.28 15.17
CA SER A 66 -29.63 6.82 14.72
C SER A 66 -29.30 7.22 13.26
N ARG A 67 -30.29 7.29 12.37
CA ARG A 67 -30.12 7.81 11.00
C ARG A 67 -29.93 9.33 11.02
N ASP A 68 -30.69 10.06 11.81
CA ASP A 68 -30.62 11.53 11.92
C ASP A 68 -29.26 11.97 12.49
N GLN A 69 -28.76 11.28 13.54
CA GLN A 69 -27.42 11.47 14.07
C GLN A 69 -26.34 11.22 13.00
N ARG A 70 -26.46 10.14 12.22
CA ARG A 70 -25.52 9.85 11.13
C ARG A 70 -25.57 10.90 10.00
N ILE A 71 -26.75 11.44 9.69
CA ILE A 71 -26.90 12.53 8.71
C ILE A 71 -26.20 13.79 9.21
N LEU A 72 -26.29 14.11 10.52
CA LEU A 72 -25.59 15.23 11.13
C LEU A 72 -24.07 15.05 11.07
N GLU A 73 -23.55 13.86 11.38
CA GLU A 73 -22.13 13.51 11.26
C GLU A 73 -21.62 13.67 9.81
N GLN A 74 -22.37 13.17 8.84
CA GLN A 74 -22.05 13.31 7.41
C GLN A 74 -22.11 14.77 6.93
N GLN A 75 -23.02 15.59 7.48
CA GLN A 75 -23.07 17.02 7.16
C GLN A 75 -21.83 17.76 7.69
N VAL A 76 -21.38 17.45 8.91
CA VAL A 76 -20.13 18.01 9.48
C VAL A 76 -18.91 17.59 8.66
N GLU A 77 -18.85 16.34 8.18
CA GLU A 77 -17.79 15.88 7.29
C GLU A 77 -17.80 16.62 5.94
N ILE A 78 -18.97 16.82 5.33
CA ILE A 78 -19.14 17.60 4.09
C ILE A 78 -18.66 19.05 4.27
N ASP A 79 -19.00 19.70 5.38
CA ASP A 79 -18.59 21.09 5.63
C ASP A 79 -17.10 21.21 5.98
N HIS A 80 -16.49 20.22 6.63
CA HIS A 80 -15.04 20.16 6.79
C HIS A 80 -14.31 19.98 5.44
N LEU A 81 -14.81 19.11 4.56
CA LEU A 81 -14.27 18.92 3.21
C LEU A 81 -14.42 20.20 2.35
N ARG A 82 -15.55 20.92 2.47
CA ARG A 82 -15.75 22.24 1.84
C ARG A 82 -14.72 23.26 2.33
N GLU A 83 -14.48 23.33 3.65
CA GLU A 83 -13.48 24.24 4.21
C GLU A 83 -12.07 23.88 3.74
N GLN A 84 -11.71 22.60 3.74
CA GLN A 84 -10.42 22.11 3.24
C GLN A 84 -10.21 22.46 1.76
N ASN A 85 -11.24 22.30 0.93
CA ASN A 85 -11.23 22.67 -0.49
C ASN A 85 -11.05 24.19 -0.67
N ALA A 86 -11.76 25.02 0.10
CA ALA A 86 -11.59 26.47 0.08
C ALA A 86 -10.16 26.90 0.48
N ARG A 87 -9.60 26.29 1.54
CA ARG A 87 -8.20 26.52 1.96
C ARG A 87 -7.20 26.11 0.86
N GLN A 88 -7.42 24.99 0.17
CA GLN A 88 -6.59 24.56 -0.96
C GLN A 88 -6.69 25.54 -2.15
N ASN A 89 -7.88 26.01 -2.51
CA ASN A 89 -8.08 26.98 -3.58
C ASN A 89 -7.41 28.33 -3.29
N ALA A 90 -7.38 28.78 -2.03
CA ALA A 90 -6.64 29.96 -1.63
C ALA A 90 -5.12 29.80 -1.83
N ILE A 91 -4.57 28.63 -1.49
CA ILE A 91 -3.15 28.28 -1.72
C ILE A 91 -2.85 28.20 -3.23
N ILE A 92 -3.71 27.56 -4.02
CA ILE A 92 -3.56 27.49 -5.48
C ILE A 92 -3.58 28.90 -6.09
N SER A 93 -4.42 29.79 -5.58
CA SER A 93 -4.52 31.18 -6.06
C SER A 93 -3.27 32.01 -5.73
N SER A 94 -2.72 31.88 -4.52
CA SER A 94 -1.49 32.58 -4.14
C SER A 94 -0.26 32.04 -4.86
N LEU A 95 -0.18 30.73 -5.12
CA LEU A 95 0.87 30.11 -5.94
C LEU A 95 0.77 30.55 -7.41
N LYS A 96 -0.43 30.60 -7.99
CA LYS A 96 -0.66 31.15 -9.34
C LYS A 96 -0.17 32.60 -9.44
N LYS A 97 -0.52 33.45 -8.47
CA LYS A 97 -0.02 34.83 -8.44
C LYS A 97 1.51 34.87 -8.35
N LYS A 98 2.12 34.12 -7.44
CA LYS A 98 3.59 34.08 -7.29
C LYS A 98 4.31 33.60 -8.56
N ILE A 99 3.70 32.72 -9.36
CA ILE A 99 4.22 32.33 -10.68
C ILE A 99 4.14 33.51 -11.65
N GLN A 100 3.00 34.18 -11.75
CA GLN A 100 2.82 35.37 -12.59
C GLN A 100 3.80 36.51 -12.23
N ASP A 101 3.97 36.79 -10.93
CA ASP A 101 4.92 37.79 -10.42
C ASP A 101 6.37 37.46 -10.86
N LEU A 102 6.75 36.17 -10.86
CA LEU A 102 8.07 35.70 -11.32
C LEU A 102 8.22 35.72 -12.85
N GLU A 103 7.18 35.38 -13.60
CA GLU A 103 7.15 35.45 -15.07
C GLU A 103 7.21 36.89 -15.58
N GLU A 104 6.66 37.85 -14.83
CA GLU A 104 6.83 39.28 -15.10
C GLU A 104 8.24 39.78 -14.74
N PHE A 105 8.77 39.38 -13.58
CA PHE A 105 10.16 39.68 -13.21
C PHE A 105 11.16 39.15 -14.25
N GLN A 106 10.98 37.92 -14.75
CA GLN A 106 11.84 37.34 -15.78
C GLN A 106 11.78 38.14 -17.10
N ARG A 107 10.58 38.54 -17.56
CA ARG A 107 10.42 39.37 -18.77
C ARG A 107 11.10 40.73 -18.61
N ASN A 108 10.96 41.37 -17.45
CA ASN A 108 11.61 42.64 -17.13
C ASN A 108 13.15 42.49 -17.10
N LEU A 109 13.67 41.38 -16.57
CA LEU A 109 15.11 41.08 -16.57
C LEU A 109 15.64 40.89 -18.00
N GLN A 110 14.96 40.10 -18.84
CA GLN A 110 15.33 39.93 -20.26
C GLN A 110 15.30 41.24 -21.03
N ALA A 111 14.27 42.07 -20.83
CA ALA A 111 14.18 43.40 -21.43
C ALA A 111 15.25 44.38 -20.89
N SER A 112 15.82 44.15 -19.72
CA SER A 112 16.98 44.89 -19.21
C SER A 112 18.28 44.38 -19.83
N GLN A 113 18.45 43.05 -19.92
CA GLN A 113 19.63 42.41 -20.49
C GLN A 113 19.84 42.84 -21.96
N GLY A 114 18.82 42.74 -22.82
CA GLY A 114 18.93 43.14 -24.23
C GLY A 114 19.29 44.62 -24.44
N ARG A 115 18.88 45.51 -23.52
CA ARG A 115 19.33 46.92 -23.52
C ARG A 115 20.81 47.03 -23.15
N SER A 116 21.28 46.29 -22.14
CA SER A 116 22.70 46.29 -21.77
C SER A 116 23.60 45.70 -22.86
N GLU A 117 23.16 44.65 -23.55
CA GLU A 117 23.86 44.03 -24.68
C GLU A 117 23.99 45.01 -25.85
N LEU A 118 22.92 45.76 -26.17
CA LEU A 118 22.96 46.83 -27.19
C LEU A 118 23.98 47.93 -26.83
N THR A 119 24.01 48.38 -25.57
CA THR A 119 25.01 49.36 -25.09
C THR A 119 26.44 48.82 -25.22
N VAL A 120 26.68 47.55 -24.84
CA VAL A 120 27.99 46.90 -24.98
C VAL A 120 28.41 46.81 -26.45
N GLN A 121 27.51 46.43 -27.36
CA GLN A 121 27.82 46.40 -28.79
C GLN A 121 28.19 47.78 -29.35
N THR A 122 27.52 48.86 -28.91
CA THR A 122 27.85 50.23 -29.32
C THR A 122 29.22 50.65 -28.82
N LEU A 123 29.52 50.46 -27.53
CA LEU A 123 30.85 50.74 -26.97
C LEU A 123 31.97 49.92 -27.66
N GLN A 124 31.67 48.68 -28.08
CA GLN A 124 32.59 47.86 -28.88
C GLN A 124 32.77 48.36 -30.33
N ARG A 125 31.84 49.12 -30.91
CA ARG A 125 32.02 49.80 -32.20
C ARG A 125 32.87 51.06 -32.01
N ASP A 126 32.53 51.87 -31.01
CA ASP A 126 33.22 53.12 -30.69
C ASP A 126 34.70 52.89 -30.33
N ASN A 127 35.00 51.85 -29.53
CA ASN A 127 36.37 51.51 -29.18
C ASN A 127 37.21 51.09 -30.40
N ARG A 128 36.64 50.30 -31.34
CA ARG A 128 37.33 49.94 -32.59
C ARG A 128 37.62 51.17 -33.47
N TYR A 129 36.65 52.09 -33.58
CA TYR A 129 36.86 53.36 -34.28
C TYR A 129 37.98 54.21 -33.63
N CYS A 130 38.04 54.25 -32.30
CA CYS A 130 39.14 54.90 -31.58
C CYS A 130 40.49 54.22 -31.82
N GLU A 131 40.57 52.89 -31.81
CA GLU A 131 41.80 52.14 -32.11
C GLU A 131 42.31 52.38 -33.54
N GLU A 132 41.42 52.46 -34.54
CA GLU A 132 41.79 52.81 -35.92
C GLU A 132 42.29 54.25 -36.01
N LYS A 133 41.61 55.19 -35.36
CA LYS A 133 41.99 56.61 -35.32
C LYS A 133 43.35 56.84 -34.63
N ILE A 134 43.68 56.04 -33.61
CA ILE A 134 45.01 56.05 -32.96
C ILE A 134 46.08 55.60 -33.95
N LYS A 135 45.89 54.47 -34.64
CA LYS A 135 46.86 53.95 -35.65
C LYS A 135 47.13 54.97 -36.77
N ASP A 136 46.09 55.67 -37.22
CA ASP A 136 46.20 56.75 -38.21
C ASP A 136 46.96 57.98 -37.70
N LEU A 137 46.79 58.34 -36.41
CA LEU A 137 47.53 59.44 -35.78
C LEU A 137 49.00 59.07 -35.54
N GLU A 138 49.31 57.86 -35.08
CA GLU A 138 50.70 57.38 -34.97
C GLU A 138 51.40 57.32 -36.34
N LYS A 139 50.65 57.01 -37.42
CA LYS A 139 51.19 57.02 -38.78
C LYS A 139 51.56 58.43 -39.23
N LYS A 140 50.74 59.43 -38.88
CA LYS A 140 51.00 60.86 -39.16
C LYS A 140 52.12 61.43 -38.30
N LEU A 141 52.26 60.98 -37.05
CA LEU A 141 53.38 61.35 -36.18
C LEU A 141 54.71 60.93 -36.83
N ARG A 142 54.81 59.65 -37.23
CA ARG A 142 56.02 59.07 -37.86
C ARG A 142 56.41 59.70 -39.20
N SER A 143 55.47 60.29 -39.95
CA SER A 143 55.82 61.10 -41.14
C SER A 143 56.34 62.49 -40.77
N LEU A 144 55.76 63.17 -39.78
CA LEU A 144 56.20 64.49 -39.33
C LEU A 144 57.59 64.45 -38.67
N GLU A 145 57.88 63.38 -37.92
CA GLU A 145 59.22 63.11 -37.36
C GLU A 145 60.29 62.99 -38.47
N LEU A 146 59.95 62.31 -39.57
CA LEU A 146 60.84 62.14 -40.73
C LEU A 146 61.05 63.44 -41.51
N GLU A 147 59.98 64.23 -41.71
CA GLU A 147 60.03 65.54 -42.37
C GLU A 147 60.89 66.55 -41.57
N CYS A 148 60.72 66.61 -40.24
CA CYS A 148 61.48 67.49 -39.37
C CYS A 148 63.00 67.22 -39.42
N HIS A 149 63.39 65.93 -39.40
CA HIS A 149 64.80 65.53 -39.51
C HIS A 149 65.42 65.94 -40.87
N ASN A 150 64.65 65.89 -41.94
CA ASN A 150 65.08 66.24 -43.29
C ASN A 150 65.29 67.76 -43.47
N GLU A 151 64.48 68.59 -42.79
CA GLU A 151 64.64 70.05 -42.75
C GLU A 151 65.88 70.48 -41.94
N GLU A 152 66.15 69.86 -40.79
CA GLU A 152 67.40 70.12 -40.04
C GLU A 152 68.65 69.82 -40.87
N GLN A 153 68.61 68.76 -41.68
CA GLN A 153 69.73 68.41 -42.56
C GLN A 153 69.89 69.37 -43.74
N GLN A 154 68.82 69.98 -44.26
CA GLN A 154 68.92 71.06 -45.25
C GLN A 154 69.51 72.35 -44.66
N LYS A 155 69.11 72.71 -43.43
CA LYS A 155 69.59 73.89 -42.70
C LYS A 155 71.10 73.88 -42.49
N GLU A 156 71.68 72.73 -42.13
CA GLU A 156 73.14 72.62 -41.96
C GLU A 156 73.90 72.68 -43.29
N ASN A 157 73.36 72.09 -44.36
CA ASN A 157 73.92 72.21 -45.71
C ASN A 157 74.00 73.67 -46.19
N ALA A 158 73.00 74.51 -45.87
CA ALA A 158 73.03 75.94 -46.17
C ALA A 158 74.11 76.69 -45.36
N ARG A 159 74.33 76.31 -44.09
CA ARG A 159 75.35 76.91 -43.21
C ARG A 159 76.77 76.73 -43.77
N CYS A 160 77.08 75.56 -44.33
CA CYS A 160 78.36 75.26 -44.97
C CYS A 160 78.62 76.14 -46.22
N GLN A 161 77.60 76.41 -47.03
CA GLN A 161 77.75 77.21 -48.26
C GLN A 161 78.09 78.68 -47.96
N PHE A 162 77.54 79.25 -46.89
CA PHE A 162 77.81 80.64 -46.51
C PHE A 162 79.26 80.85 -46.04
N HIS A 163 79.87 79.83 -45.43
CA HIS A 163 81.27 79.89 -44.97
C HIS A 163 82.26 79.97 -46.15
N ASP A 164 81.99 79.27 -47.25
CA ASP A 164 82.85 79.31 -48.44
C ASP A 164 82.72 80.62 -49.26
N LEU A 165 81.64 81.39 -49.05
CA LEU A 165 81.50 82.74 -49.62
C LEU A 165 82.45 83.74 -48.94
N VAL A 166 82.49 83.74 -47.61
CA VAL A 166 83.40 84.60 -46.82
C VAL A 166 84.87 84.34 -47.19
N ARG A 167 85.23 83.06 -47.33
CA ARG A 167 86.58 82.61 -47.72
C ARG A 167 87.03 83.14 -49.10
N ARG A 168 86.11 83.49 -50.00
CA ARG A 168 86.42 84.06 -51.33
C ARG A 168 86.63 85.57 -51.29
N LEU A 169 86.00 86.29 -50.36
CA LEU A 169 86.19 87.74 -50.21
C LEU A 169 87.57 88.09 -49.66
N SER A 170 88.11 87.31 -48.71
CA SER A 170 89.47 87.51 -48.20
C SER A 170 90.56 87.37 -49.28
N VAL A 171 90.32 86.55 -50.32
CA VAL A 171 91.24 86.36 -51.45
C VAL A 171 91.14 87.50 -52.49
N ALA A 172 90.05 88.28 -52.48
CA ALA A 172 89.84 89.39 -53.40
C ALA A 172 90.39 90.74 -52.90
N LEU A 173 90.95 90.79 -51.69
CA LEU A 173 91.39 92.01 -51.01
C LEU A 173 92.88 91.99 -50.59
N ASP A 174 93.60 90.91 -50.88
CA ASP A 174 95.07 90.78 -50.86
C ASP A 174 95.77 91.43 -49.64
N ALA A 175 95.23 91.16 -48.45
CA ALA A 175 95.65 91.75 -47.19
C ALA A 175 96.35 90.71 -46.29
N ASP A 176 97.67 90.60 -46.46
CA ASP A 176 98.53 89.74 -45.63
C ASP A 176 98.59 90.18 -44.15
N PHE A 177 98.98 89.24 -43.29
CA PHE A 177 98.82 89.32 -41.84
C PHE A 177 100.16 89.54 -41.09
N CYS A 178 100.07 89.80 -39.77
CA CYS A 178 101.17 89.96 -38.80
C CYS A 178 102.05 91.24 -38.94
N ASP A 179 102.54 91.85 -37.86
CA ASP A 179 102.12 91.71 -36.45
C ASP A 179 102.43 92.96 -35.61
N THR A 180 101.65 93.17 -34.56
CA THR A 180 101.86 94.11 -33.43
C THR A 180 102.26 95.58 -33.71
N ALA A 181 101.45 96.49 -33.14
CA ALA A 181 101.80 97.87 -32.73
C ALA A 181 101.90 98.99 -33.81
N HIS A 182 100.73 99.65 -33.99
CA HIS A 182 100.54 101.10 -34.20
C HIS A 182 100.76 101.76 -35.58
N THR A 183 99.60 102.10 -36.20
CA THR A 183 99.27 103.42 -36.83
C THR A 183 100.08 103.91 -38.05
N HIS A 184 99.53 104.23 -39.23
CA HIS A 184 98.20 104.08 -39.88
C HIS A 184 98.44 104.12 -41.43
N SER A 185 97.53 104.25 -42.42
CA SER A 185 96.04 104.30 -42.52
C SER A 185 95.65 104.03 -43.99
N PRO A 186 94.46 103.44 -44.25
CA PRO A 186 93.45 104.14 -45.06
C PRO A 186 92.25 104.62 -44.22
N GLU A 187 92.33 104.42 -42.91
CA GLU A 187 91.28 104.67 -41.93
C GLU A 187 90.92 106.16 -41.76
N SER A 188 91.79 107.12 -42.10
CA SER A 188 91.55 108.54 -41.82
C SER A 188 90.28 109.11 -42.49
N LEU A 189 89.91 108.57 -43.66
CA LEU A 189 88.67 108.90 -44.37
C LEU A 189 87.46 108.09 -43.88
N ILE A 190 87.68 106.91 -43.30
CA ILE A 190 86.63 106.06 -42.72
C ILE A 190 86.25 106.57 -41.33
N ILE A 191 87.22 106.92 -40.47
CA ILE A 191 87.01 107.33 -39.06
C ILE A 191 86.03 108.50 -38.96
N LYS A 192 86.20 109.55 -39.77
CA LYS A 192 85.36 110.76 -39.65
C LYS A 192 83.94 110.59 -40.19
N ALA A 193 83.71 109.58 -41.03
CA ALA A 193 82.37 109.08 -41.33
C ALA A 193 81.87 108.17 -40.20
N ALA A 194 82.74 107.31 -39.68
CA ALA A 194 82.46 106.34 -38.63
C ALA A 194 82.12 106.98 -37.27
N GLU A 195 82.53 108.20 -36.94
CA GLU A 195 82.13 108.90 -35.71
C GLU A 195 80.65 109.32 -35.73
N LEU A 196 80.21 109.98 -36.81
CA LEU A 196 78.80 110.36 -37.01
C LEU A 196 77.93 109.12 -37.27
N VAL A 197 78.45 108.13 -38.00
CA VAL A 197 77.80 106.83 -38.14
C VAL A 197 77.81 106.07 -36.81
N GLN A 198 78.80 106.21 -35.93
CA GLN A 198 78.83 105.53 -34.62
C GLN A 198 77.70 106.03 -33.73
N GLU A 199 77.44 107.33 -33.62
CA GLU A 199 76.35 107.81 -32.75
C GLU A 199 74.97 107.49 -33.35
N ILE A 200 74.80 107.62 -34.68
CA ILE A 200 73.57 107.19 -35.36
C ILE A 200 73.37 105.68 -35.26
N THR A 201 74.43 104.89 -35.34
CA THR A 201 74.42 103.42 -35.17
C THR A 201 74.25 103.04 -33.72
N ARG A 202 74.75 103.81 -32.75
CA ARG A 202 74.53 103.56 -31.31
C ARG A 202 73.07 103.79 -30.95
N LEU A 203 72.45 104.84 -31.50
CA LEU A 203 71.02 105.10 -31.32
C LEU A 203 70.13 104.14 -32.13
N LYS A 204 70.51 103.80 -33.37
CA LYS A 204 69.82 102.76 -34.16
C LYS A 204 69.93 101.39 -33.50
N ASN A 205 71.11 100.94 -33.09
CA ASN A 205 71.29 99.67 -32.39
C ASN A 205 70.56 99.69 -31.05
N LYS A 206 70.58 100.78 -30.28
CA LYS A 206 69.78 100.85 -29.05
C LYS A 206 68.28 100.72 -29.35
N CYS A 207 67.78 101.37 -30.40
CA CYS A 207 66.38 101.26 -30.84
C CYS A 207 66.05 99.84 -31.33
N MET A 208 66.88 99.29 -32.21
CA MET A 208 66.76 97.94 -32.80
C MET A 208 66.79 96.87 -31.70
N ASN A 209 67.76 96.91 -30.78
CA ASN A 209 67.81 96.03 -29.62
C ASN A 209 66.56 96.18 -28.74
N THR A 210 65.99 97.39 -28.56
CA THR A 210 64.71 97.53 -27.84
C THR A 210 63.51 96.97 -28.61
N THR A 211 63.51 97.04 -29.95
CA THR A 211 62.46 96.44 -30.79
C THR A 211 62.58 94.92 -30.86
N GLU A 212 63.80 94.38 -30.93
CA GLU A 212 64.10 92.94 -30.87
C GLU A 212 63.74 92.37 -29.49
N ASN A 213 64.13 93.05 -28.40
CA ASN A 213 63.72 92.68 -27.05
C ASN A 213 62.19 92.74 -26.88
N LEU A 214 61.51 93.78 -27.41
CA LEU A 214 60.06 93.87 -27.37
C LEU A 214 59.40 92.74 -28.18
N SER A 215 59.89 92.45 -29.39
CA SER A 215 59.42 91.35 -30.22
C SER A 215 59.65 89.98 -29.56
N THR A 216 60.75 89.83 -28.81
CA THR A 216 61.05 88.62 -28.04
C THR A 216 60.07 88.48 -26.87
N ILE A 217 59.88 89.54 -26.08
CA ILE A 217 58.92 89.57 -24.96
C ILE A 217 57.48 89.37 -25.44
N GLU A 218 57.09 89.92 -26.60
CA GLU A 218 55.79 89.65 -27.21
C GLU A 218 55.64 88.18 -27.64
N GLN A 219 56.69 87.58 -28.20
CA GLN A 219 56.69 86.16 -28.59
C GLN A 219 56.66 85.24 -27.36
N ASP A 220 57.38 85.58 -26.30
CA ASP A 220 57.36 84.88 -25.01
C ASP A 220 55.98 85.00 -24.34
N LEU A 221 55.35 86.17 -24.36
CA LEU A 221 54.00 86.38 -23.82
C LEU A 221 52.93 85.59 -24.61
N ARG A 222 53.04 85.54 -25.95
CA ARG A 222 52.20 84.67 -26.79
C ARG A 222 52.42 83.20 -26.43
N SER A 223 53.67 82.75 -26.37
CA SER A 223 54.04 81.37 -26.03
C SER A 223 53.55 80.96 -24.62
N CYS A 224 53.67 81.86 -23.63
CA CYS A 224 53.14 81.67 -22.28
C CYS A 224 51.60 81.56 -22.27
N ARG A 225 50.91 82.36 -23.09
CA ARG A 225 49.45 82.28 -23.26
C ARG A 225 49.05 80.94 -23.88
N ASP A 226 49.72 80.52 -24.95
CA ASP A 226 49.44 79.25 -25.64
C ASP A 226 49.76 78.03 -24.74
N CYS A 227 50.74 78.14 -23.85
CA CYS A 227 50.99 77.17 -22.78
C CYS A 227 49.84 77.14 -21.74
N LEU A 228 49.33 78.30 -21.33
CA LEU A 228 48.25 78.43 -20.35
C LEU A 228 46.90 77.97 -20.91
N GLU A 229 46.59 78.26 -22.18
CA GLU A 229 45.38 77.79 -22.85
C GLU A 229 45.41 76.25 -23.04
N ARG A 230 46.56 75.66 -23.40
CA ARG A 230 46.76 74.20 -23.37
C ARG A 230 46.59 73.60 -21.97
N THR A 231 47.22 74.19 -20.96
CA THR A 231 47.12 73.71 -19.56
C THR A 231 45.68 73.73 -19.04
N ASN A 232 44.87 74.71 -19.45
CA ASN A 232 43.43 74.74 -19.14
C ASN A 232 42.65 73.66 -19.91
N ALA A 233 42.96 73.42 -21.18
CA ALA A 233 42.34 72.33 -21.93
C ALA A 233 42.66 70.95 -21.31
N ASP A 234 43.92 70.72 -20.91
CA ASP A 234 44.35 69.49 -20.23
C ASP A 234 43.66 69.33 -18.86
N LYS A 235 43.57 70.41 -18.07
CA LYS A 235 42.78 70.45 -16.82
C LYS A 235 41.33 70.04 -17.07
N ASP A 236 40.68 70.60 -18.09
CA ASP A 236 39.28 70.32 -18.37
C ASP A 236 39.07 68.90 -18.95
N ILE A 237 40.08 68.30 -19.59
CA ILE A 237 40.09 66.87 -19.95
C ILE A 237 40.21 66.01 -18.69
N LEU A 238 41.17 66.30 -17.81
CA LEU A 238 41.38 65.59 -16.54
C LEU A 238 40.14 65.69 -15.63
N GLN A 239 39.46 66.83 -15.59
CA GLN A 239 38.23 67.02 -14.80
C GLN A 239 37.05 66.21 -15.36
N ARG A 240 36.97 66.00 -16.68
CA ARG A 240 36.01 65.07 -17.31
C ARG A 240 36.37 63.61 -17.08
N GLN A 241 37.65 63.25 -17.09
CA GLN A 241 38.10 61.90 -16.76
C GLN A 241 37.83 61.56 -15.28
N LEU A 242 38.12 62.47 -14.35
CA LEU A 242 37.87 62.31 -12.92
C LEU A 242 36.38 62.13 -12.61
N SER A 243 35.50 62.92 -13.26
CA SER A 243 34.05 62.77 -13.07
C SER A 243 33.51 61.47 -13.67
N SER A 244 34.05 60.97 -14.79
CA SER A 244 33.75 59.62 -15.28
C SER A 244 34.18 58.54 -14.27
N GLN A 245 35.42 58.62 -13.75
CA GLN A 245 35.94 57.65 -12.79
C GLN A 245 35.15 57.63 -11.47
N LEU A 246 34.64 58.77 -11.01
CA LEU A 246 33.75 58.83 -9.84
C LEU A 246 32.43 58.08 -10.09
N LEU A 247 31.82 58.22 -11.26
CA LEU A 247 30.60 57.48 -11.64
C LEU A 247 30.86 55.97 -11.78
N ASP A 248 32.00 55.57 -12.34
CA ASP A 248 32.42 54.16 -12.39
C ASP A 248 32.62 53.58 -10.97
N ILE A 249 33.24 54.34 -10.06
CA ILE A 249 33.41 53.96 -8.65
C ILE A 249 32.06 53.82 -7.94
N GLU A 250 31.08 54.68 -8.23
CA GLU A 250 29.73 54.59 -7.66
C GLU A 250 28.95 53.38 -8.20
N ARG A 251 29.04 53.10 -9.50
CA ARG A 251 28.47 51.88 -10.09
C ARG A 251 29.10 50.62 -9.45
N LEU A 252 30.42 50.57 -9.32
CA LEU A 252 31.13 49.43 -8.71
C LEU A 252 30.78 49.24 -7.21
N LYS A 253 30.49 50.32 -6.47
CA LYS A 253 29.95 50.22 -5.10
C LYS A 253 28.55 49.59 -5.10
N GLN A 254 27.66 50.04 -5.98
CA GLN A 254 26.29 49.53 -6.08
C GLN A 254 26.25 48.05 -6.53
N GLU A 255 27.09 47.68 -7.49
CA GLU A 255 27.30 46.30 -7.92
C GLU A 255 27.79 45.44 -6.74
N LYS A 256 28.82 45.89 -6.00
CA LYS A 256 29.34 45.21 -4.81
C LYS A 256 28.27 45.01 -3.72
N GLU A 257 27.41 46.01 -3.48
CA GLU A 257 26.33 45.90 -2.50
C GLU A 257 25.25 44.92 -2.94
N SER A 258 24.84 44.94 -4.22
CA SER A 258 23.87 43.98 -4.76
C SER A 258 24.39 42.54 -4.71
N LEU A 259 25.67 42.32 -5.04
CA LEU A 259 26.35 41.03 -4.90
C LEU A 259 26.46 40.58 -3.45
N SER A 260 26.71 41.50 -2.50
CA SER A 260 26.74 41.19 -1.07
C SER A 260 25.38 40.78 -0.52
N VAL A 261 24.29 41.42 -0.98
CA VAL A 261 22.92 41.01 -0.64
C VAL A 261 22.59 39.64 -1.25
N SER A 262 22.92 39.42 -2.52
CA SER A 262 22.71 38.14 -3.21
C SER A 262 23.44 36.98 -2.50
N ASN A 263 24.72 37.16 -2.16
CA ASN A 263 25.49 36.14 -1.44
C ASN A 263 24.87 35.81 -0.08
N ARG A 264 24.40 36.81 0.68
CA ARG A 264 23.68 36.61 1.95
C ARG A 264 22.33 35.88 1.82
N VAL A 265 21.71 35.87 0.63
CA VAL A 265 20.53 35.04 0.35
C VAL A 265 20.97 33.60 0.10
N LEU A 266 21.95 33.39 -0.79
CA LEU A 266 22.51 32.07 -1.09
C LEU A 266 23.09 31.36 0.14
N GLU A 267 23.73 32.09 1.07
CA GLU A 267 24.21 31.56 2.35
C GLU A 267 23.08 31.01 3.23
N ARG A 268 21.90 31.64 3.23
CA ARG A 268 20.71 31.15 3.96
C ARG A 268 20.07 29.96 3.26
N GLU A 269 19.91 30.02 1.94
CA GLU A 269 19.37 28.90 1.15
C GLU A 269 20.25 27.64 1.29
N LEU A 270 21.58 27.81 1.30
CA LEU A 270 22.54 26.75 1.60
C LEU A 270 22.38 26.19 3.02
N HIS A 271 22.12 27.06 4.01
CA HIS A 271 21.89 26.63 5.39
C HIS A 271 20.58 25.82 5.51
N GLU A 272 19.47 26.35 4.99
CA GLU A 272 18.20 25.62 4.92
C GLU A 272 18.33 24.28 4.19
N ALA A 273 19.08 24.22 3.09
CA ALA A 273 19.31 22.99 2.34
C ALA A 273 20.08 21.94 3.18
N ARG A 274 21.05 22.39 4.00
CA ARG A 274 21.79 21.51 4.94
C ARG A 274 20.90 21.00 6.08
N GLU A 275 20.01 21.84 6.63
CA GLU A 275 19.05 21.41 7.65
C GLU A 275 18.02 20.42 7.08
N LYS A 276 17.45 20.72 5.90
CA LYS A 276 16.53 19.83 5.17
C LYS A 276 17.20 18.48 4.86
N LEU A 277 18.47 18.49 4.43
CA LEU A 277 19.26 17.26 4.24
C LEU A 277 19.43 16.49 5.57
N SER A 278 19.83 17.16 6.66
CA SER A 278 19.98 16.52 7.98
C SER A 278 18.68 15.89 8.47
N HIS A 279 17.54 16.54 8.27
CA HIS A 279 16.22 16.02 8.62
C HIS A 279 15.84 14.83 7.74
N CYS A 280 16.08 14.89 6.42
CA CYS A 280 15.89 13.76 5.51
C CYS A 280 16.75 12.55 5.90
N THR A 281 18.03 12.74 6.25
CA THR A 281 18.91 11.64 6.71
C THR A 281 18.40 11.00 8.01
N LYS A 282 17.97 11.81 8.99
CA LYS A 282 17.36 11.28 10.23
C LYS A 282 16.11 10.45 9.95
N ASN A 283 15.22 10.95 9.09
CA ASN A 283 14.00 10.24 8.71
C ASN A 283 14.30 8.96 7.90
N LEU A 284 15.33 8.98 7.03
CA LEU A 284 15.77 7.80 6.28
C LEU A 284 16.31 6.71 7.22
N ASN A 285 17.08 7.07 8.25
CA ASN A 285 17.55 6.11 9.25
C ASN A 285 16.35 5.47 9.97
N VAL A 286 15.40 6.26 10.48
CA VAL A 286 14.18 5.75 11.15
C VAL A 286 13.37 4.84 10.21
N VAL A 287 13.24 5.16 8.92
CA VAL A 287 12.58 4.27 7.95
C VAL A 287 13.39 2.98 7.74
N THR A 288 14.72 3.05 7.70
CA THR A 288 15.60 1.89 7.56
C THR A 288 15.51 0.96 8.76
N ASP A 289 15.56 1.49 9.98
CA ASP A 289 15.41 0.73 11.22
C ASP A 289 14.03 0.04 11.29
N ASN A 290 12.97 0.76 10.90
CA ASN A 290 11.63 0.17 10.78
C ASN A 290 11.57 -0.95 9.73
N VAL A 291 12.27 -0.83 8.59
CA VAL A 291 12.36 -1.93 7.60
C VAL A 291 13.08 -3.14 8.19
N ASN A 292 14.25 -2.96 8.82
CA ASN A 292 15.02 -4.03 9.47
C ASN A 292 14.20 -4.77 10.55
N GLN A 293 13.39 -4.04 11.33
CA GLN A 293 12.50 -4.61 12.33
C GLN A 293 11.33 -5.38 11.69
N ASN A 294 10.76 -4.88 10.58
CA ASN A 294 9.75 -5.61 9.81
C ASN A 294 10.30 -6.89 9.17
N GLU A 295 11.52 -6.87 8.63
CA GLU A 295 12.16 -8.07 8.07
C GLU A 295 12.39 -9.14 9.14
N SER A 296 12.83 -8.73 10.33
CA SER A 296 13.00 -9.60 11.49
C SER A 296 11.67 -10.23 11.94
N MET A 297 10.59 -9.43 12.00
CA MET A 297 9.23 -9.92 12.27
C MET A 297 8.74 -10.90 11.20
N ILE A 298 9.02 -10.63 9.91
CA ILE A 298 8.66 -11.52 8.79
C ILE A 298 9.44 -12.85 8.86
N ILE A 299 10.69 -12.84 9.32
CA ILE A 299 11.48 -14.06 9.54
C ILE A 299 10.87 -14.88 10.70
N GLN A 300 10.54 -14.24 11.82
CA GLN A 300 9.91 -14.91 12.96
C GLN A 300 8.56 -15.53 12.59
N LEU A 301 7.67 -14.77 11.93
CA LEU A 301 6.36 -15.25 11.49
C LEU A 301 6.45 -16.43 10.49
N LYS A 302 7.52 -16.51 9.68
CA LYS A 302 7.78 -17.66 8.80
C LYS A 302 8.17 -18.92 9.58
N GLU A 303 8.90 -18.78 10.68
CA GLU A 303 9.28 -19.91 11.54
C GLU A 303 8.10 -20.39 12.40
N ASP A 304 7.30 -19.46 12.94
CA ASP A 304 6.04 -19.77 13.62
C ASP A 304 5.06 -20.50 12.69
N LEU A 305 5.01 -20.13 11.40
CA LEU A 305 4.22 -20.83 10.39
C LEU A 305 4.73 -22.27 10.17
N ARG A 306 6.04 -22.46 9.98
CA ARG A 306 6.66 -23.79 9.84
C ARG A 306 6.37 -24.68 11.04
N HIS A 307 6.51 -24.17 12.26
CA HIS A 307 6.21 -24.92 13.48
C HIS A 307 4.72 -25.29 13.59
N ARG A 308 3.80 -24.45 13.09
CA ARG A 308 2.37 -24.79 12.99
C ARG A 308 2.08 -25.85 11.93
N ASP A 309 2.72 -25.76 10.75
CA ASP A 309 2.59 -26.76 9.69
C ASP A 309 3.14 -28.13 10.12
N GLU A 310 4.31 -28.17 10.77
CA GLU A 310 4.84 -29.39 11.37
C GLU A 310 3.88 -29.99 12.42
N LYS A 311 3.34 -29.15 13.31
CA LYS A 311 2.38 -29.60 14.32
C LYS A 311 1.10 -30.14 13.69
N TYR A 312 0.63 -29.52 12.60
CA TYR A 312 -0.51 -30.00 11.82
C TYR A 312 -0.22 -31.35 11.16
N GLN A 313 0.93 -31.53 10.49
CA GLN A 313 1.31 -32.80 9.85
C GLN A 313 1.46 -33.95 10.86
N ARG A 314 2.00 -33.67 12.06
CA ARG A 314 2.06 -34.62 13.17
C ARG A 314 0.64 -35.02 13.60
N LEU A 315 -0.22 -34.05 13.90
CA LEU A 315 -1.60 -34.29 14.34
C LEU A 315 -2.45 -35.02 13.26
N GLN A 316 -2.25 -34.71 11.98
CA GLN A 316 -2.89 -35.40 10.85
C GLN A 316 -2.42 -36.86 10.73
N THR A 317 -1.15 -37.12 11.06
CA THR A 317 -0.60 -38.48 11.12
C THR A 317 -1.13 -39.24 12.34
N ASP A 318 -1.19 -38.64 13.52
CA ASP A 318 -1.77 -39.25 14.72
C ASP A 318 -3.26 -39.57 14.53
N PHE A 319 -4.01 -38.68 13.87
CA PHE A 319 -5.41 -38.91 13.49
C PHE A 319 -5.54 -40.12 12.56
N ARG A 320 -4.74 -40.20 11.49
CA ARG A 320 -4.69 -41.35 10.58
C ARG A 320 -4.33 -42.65 11.31
N ASN A 321 -3.29 -42.65 12.15
CA ASN A 321 -2.88 -43.82 12.94
C ASN A 321 -4.02 -44.29 13.88
N THR A 322 -4.80 -43.35 14.43
CA THR A 322 -5.98 -43.63 15.25
C THR A 322 -7.12 -44.25 14.43
N MET A 323 -7.37 -43.72 13.23
CA MET A 323 -8.37 -44.25 12.29
C MET A 323 -8.01 -45.67 11.82
N GLU A 324 -6.75 -45.91 11.49
CA GLU A 324 -6.22 -47.23 11.15
C GLU A 324 -6.37 -48.22 12.32
N SER A 325 -6.03 -47.79 13.54
CA SER A 325 -6.20 -48.60 14.76
C SER A 325 -7.66 -48.99 15.01
N ILE A 326 -8.61 -48.07 14.82
CA ILE A 326 -10.05 -48.33 14.99
C ILE A 326 -10.56 -49.27 13.90
N ALA A 327 -10.13 -49.09 12.64
CA ALA A 327 -10.50 -49.97 11.53
C ALA A 327 -9.97 -51.40 11.70
N ILE A 328 -8.75 -51.56 12.21
CA ILE A 328 -8.18 -52.87 12.57
C ILE A 328 -9.02 -53.54 13.67
N LEU A 329 -9.41 -52.82 14.72
CA LEU A 329 -10.25 -53.35 15.81
C LEU A 329 -11.68 -53.72 15.39
N LEU A 330 -12.21 -53.09 14.34
CA LEU A 330 -13.54 -53.38 13.78
C LEU A 330 -13.52 -54.43 12.65
N SER A 331 -12.32 -54.77 12.16
CA SER A 331 -12.10 -55.82 11.17
C SER A 331 -12.18 -57.22 11.79
N LEU A 332 -12.60 -58.18 10.98
CA LEU A 332 -12.68 -59.60 11.32
C LEU A 332 -11.99 -60.41 10.21
N PRO A 333 -11.55 -61.67 10.46
CA PRO A 333 -10.99 -62.53 9.42
C PRO A 333 -11.91 -62.74 8.20
N THR A 334 -13.22 -62.55 8.37
CA THR A 334 -14.24 -62.65 7.32
C THR A 334 -14.66 -61.30 6.73
N ARG A 335 -14.18 -60.16 7.26
CA ARG A 335 -14.52 -58.81 6.78
C ARG A 335 -13.50 -57.76 7.21
N PHE A 336 -12.80 -57.21 6.24
CA PHE A 336 -11.97 -56.02 6.40
C PHE A 336 -12.84 -54.75 6.55
N VAL A 337 -12.29 -53.75 7.25
CA VAL A 337 -12.83 -52.40 7.38
C VAL A 337 -11.71 -51.44 7.01
N GLU A 338 -11.96 -50.52 6.07
CA GLU A 338 -10.99 -49.49 5.70
C GLU A 338 -10.89 -48.38 6.77
N ALA A 339 -9.72 -47.75 6.87
CA ALA A 339 -9.36 -46.68 7.81
C ALA A 339 -10.04 -45.32 7.51
N HIS A 340 -11.32 -45.33 7.14
CA HIS A 340 -12.08 -44.15 6.73
C HIS A 340 -13.34 -43.97 7.61
N GLU A 341 -13.82 -42.74 7.70
CA GLU A 341 -14.82 -42.37 8.72
C GLU A 341 -16.23 -42.91 8.42
N SER A 342 -16.59 -43.01 7.15
CA SER A 342 -17.80 -43.68 6.69
C SER A 342 -17.78 -45.16 7.02
N THR A 343 -16.79 -45.90 6.53
CA THR A 343 -16.64 -47.36 6.69
C THR A 343 -16.59 -47.78 8.17
N ILE A 344 -15.87 -47.04 9.00
CA ILE A 344 -15.85 -47.24 10.47
C ILE A 344 -17.24 -47.03 11.08
N LYS A 345 -17.91 -45.91 10.78
CA LYS A 345 -19.26 -45.61 11.31
C LYS A 345 -20.30 -46.63 10.86
N ASP A 346 -20.25 -47.07 9.60
CA ASP A 346 -21.18 -48.06 9.05
C ASP A 346 -20.97 -49.43 9.71
N ARG A 347 -19.73 -49.86 9.94
CA ARG A 347 -19.47 -51.09 10.70
C ARG A 347 -19.98 -51.00 12.15
N ILE A 348 -19.81 -49.85 12.81
CA ILE A 348 -20.33 -49.62 14.17
C ILE A 348 -21.88 -49.67 14.18
N ARG A 349 -22.56 -49.02 13.23
CA ARG A 349 -24.03 -49.05 13.10
C ARG A 349 -24.54 -50.48 12.95
N GLU A 350 -23.88 -51.27 12.10
CA GLU A 350 -24.24 -52.67 11.87
C GLU A 350 -24.05 -53.51 13.13
N LEU A 351 -22.90 -53.41 13.80
CA LEU A 351 -22.62 -54.12 15.06
C LEU A 351 -23.64 -53.77 16.17
N LEU A 352 -24.14 -52.53 16.20
CA LEU A 352 -25.20 -52.10 17.10
C LEU A 352 -26.57 -52.70 16.74
N SER A 353 -26.88 -52.88 15.46
CA SER A 353 -28.09 -53.60 15.01
C SER A 353 -28.01 -55.08 15.37
N ASP A 354 -26.92 -55.74 14.99
CA ASP A 354 -26.57 -57.12 15.35
C ASP A 354 -26.77 -57.39 16.86
N ASN A 355 -26.29 -56.47 17.71
CA ASN A 355 -26.38 -56.59 19.15
C ASN A 355 -27.80 -56.34 19.68
N LYS A 356 -28.57 -55.44 19.05
CA LYS A 356 -29.98 -55.23 19.35
C LYS A 356 -30.82 -56.47 19.01
N ASP A 357 -30.60 -57.06 17.84
CA ASP A 357 -31.32 -58.25 17.39
C ASP A 357 -30.97 -59.47 18.25
N LYS A 358 -29.69 -59.65 18.62
CA LYS A 358 -29.25 -60.64 19.62
C LYS A 358 -29.88 -60.38 21.00
N SER A 359 -30.04 -59.12 21.41
CA SER A 359 -30.70 -58.79 22.68
C SER A 359 -32.19 -59.16 22.66
N VAL A 360 -32.91 -58.90 21.56
CA VAL A 360 -34.32 -59.34 21.38
C VAL A 360 -34.43 -60.88 21.37
N GLN A 361 -33.48 -61.59 20.73
CA GLN A 361 -33.42 -63.05 20.78
C GLN A 361 -33.17 -63.59 22.20
N LEU A 362 -32.31 -62.93 22.98
CA LEU A 362 -32.07 -63.28 24.40
C LEU A 362 -33.29 -63.01 25.27
N GLU A 363 -34.03 -61.93 25.03
CA GLU A 363 -35.31 -61.66 25.72
C GLU A 363 -36.33 -62.77 25.43
N ALA A 364 -36.53 -63.13 24.16
CA ALA A 364 -37.45 -64.20 23.76
C ALA A 364 -37.02 -65.59 24.29
N LEU A 365 -35.72 -65.84 24.47
CA LEU A 365 -35.22 -67.06 25.11
C LEU A 365 -35.44 -67.05 26.64
N ARG A 366 -35.32 -65.89 27.31
CA ARG A 366 -35.66 -65.73 28.73
C ARG A 366 -37.16 -65.93 28.97
N GLU A 367 -38.02 -65.38 28.11
CA GLU A 367 -39.46 -65.58 28.18
C GLU A 367 -39.82 -67.07 28.06
N LYS A 368 -39.27 -67.78 27.06
CA LYS A 368 -39.45 -69.22 26.89
C LYS A 368 -38.97 -70.02 28.10
N LEU A 369 -37.79 -69.69 28.64
CA LEU A 369 -37.27 -70.31 29.86
C LEU A 369 -38.19 -70.05 31.06
N GLY A 370 -38.80 -68.87 31.16
CA GLY A 370 -39.81 -68.53 32.17
C GLY A 370 -41.09 -69.37 32.02
N MET A 371 -41.58 -69.53 30.79
CA MET A 371 -42.75 -70.38 30.49
C MET A 371 -42.49 -71.84 30.87
N GLU A 372 -41.37 -72.42 30.45
CA GLU A 372 -40.98 -73.80 30.79
C GLU A 372 -40.76 -73.97 32.31
N SER A 373 -40.15 -72.98 32.97
CA SER A 373 -40.00 -72.99 34.44
C SER A 373 -41.36 -72.95 35.15
N GLN A 374 -42.33 -72.19 34.65
CA GLN A 374 -43.68 -72.16 35.19
C GLN A 374 -44.44 -73.48 34.92
N GLN A 375 -44.25 -74.08 33.73
CA GLN A 375 -44.82 -75.38 33.38
C GLN A 375 -44.26 -76.49 34.27
N LEU A 376 -42.95 -76.52 34.49
CA LEU A 376 -42.28 -77.45 35.41
C LEU A 376 -42.76 -77.25 36.86
N GLY A 377 -42.96 -76.01 37.31
CA GLY A 377 -43.56 -75.73 38.62
C GLY A 377 -44.98 -76.28 38.78
N ARG A 378 -45.80 -76.21 37.72
CA ARG A 378 -47.15 -76.80 37.70
C ARG A 378 -47.12 -78.33 37.71
N THR A 379 -46.25 -78.97 36.93
CA THR A 379 -46.14 -80.43 36.91
C THR A 379 -45.56 -80.99 38.21
N ALA A 380 -44.58 -80.31 38.81
CA ALA A 380 -44.08 -80.63 40.15
C ALA A 380 -45.19 -80.57 41.21
N HIS A 381 -45.99 -79.49 41.23
CA HIS A 381 -47.09 -79.38 42.19
C HIS A 381 -48.17 -80.46 42.01
N LEU A 382 -48.50 -80.83 40.77
CA LEU A 382 -49.39 -81.96 40.48
C LEU A 382 -48.79 -83.31 40.92
N HIS A 383 -47.48 -83.48 40.79
CA HIS A 383 -46.76 -84.67 41.24
C HIS A 383 -46.72 -84.78 42.79
N ASP A 384 -46.50 -83.67 43.50
CA ASP A 384 -46.59 -83.62 44.97
C ASP A 384 -48.01 -83.94 45.46
N GLN A 385 -49.03 -83.40 44.78
CA GLN A 385 -50.43 -83.70 45.10
C GLN A 385 -50.77 -85.18 44.86
N ALA A 386 -50.32 -85.75 43.73
CA ALA A 386 -50.48 -87.17 43.44
C ALA A 386 -49.75 -88.07 44.47
N THR A 387 -48.51 -87.73 44.81
CA THR A 387 -47.68 -88.45 45.81
C THR A 387 -48.32 -88.38 47.20
N THR A 388 -48.87 -87.23 47.58
CA THR A 388 -49.62 -87.07 48.84
C THR A 388 -50.87 -87.95 48.85
N ARG A 389 -51.60 -88.03 47.73
CA ARG A 389 -52.77 -88.91 47.58
C ARG A 389 -52.39 -90.39 47.63
N VAL A 390 -51.26 -90.79 47.05
CA VAL A 390 -50.73 -92.16 47.15
C VAL A 390 -50.46 -92.51 48.62
N ARG A 391 -49.76 -91.66 49.38
CA ARG A 391 -49.50 -91.90 50.81
C ARG A 391 -50.76 -92.08 51.65
N ILE A 392 -51.80 -91.27 51.40
CA ILE A 392 -53.09 -91.41 52.09
C ILE A 392 -53.72 -92.79 51.79
N LEU A 393 -53.68 -93.24 50.53
CA LEU A 393 -54.18 -94.57 50.14
C LEU A 393 -53.32 -95.71 50.68
N GLU A 394 -52.00 -95.51 50.82
CA GLU A 394 -51.09 -96.46 51.48
C GLU A 394 -51.41 -96.58 52.98
N ASP A 395 -51.62 -95.46 53.68
CA ASP A 395 -52.02 -95.45 55.10
C ASP A 395 -53.41 -96.07 55.33
N GLU A 396 -54.38 -95.79 54.45
CA GLU A 396 -55.70 -96.43 54.46
C GLU A 396 -55.59 -97.95 54.24
N ARG A 397 -54.79 -98.38 53.25
CA ARG A 397 -54.50 -99.80 52.97
C ARG A 397 -53.82 -100.48 54.17
N ASN A 398 -52.83 -99.84 54.78
CA ASN A 398 -52.15 -100.35 55.96
C ASN A 398 -53.10 -100.48 57.17
N MET A 399 -54.02 -99.52 57.36
CA MET A 399 -55.07 -99.62 58.38
C MET A 399 -56.06 -100.75 58.10
N LEU A 400 -56.46 -100.95 56.84
CA LEU A 400 -57.36 -102.03 56.44
C LEU A 400 -56.71 -103.40 56.62
N GLU A 401 -55.44 -103.57 56.23
CA GLU A 401 -54.69 -104.80 56.48
C GLU A 401 -54.52 -105.07 57.99
N GLY A 402 -54.25 -104.04 58.80
CA GLY A 402 -54.23 -104.18 60.27
C GLY A 402 -55.58 -104.62 60.87
N LYS A 403 -56.71 -104.19 60.28
CA LYS A 403 -58.05 -104.68 60.66
C LYS A 403 -58.27 -106.13 60.23
N VAL A 404 -57.83 -106.51 59.03
CA VAL A 404 -57.92 -107.91 58.52
C VAL A 404 -57.14 -108.85 59.42
N HIS A 405 -55.84 -108.58 59.68
CA HIS A 405 -55.02 -109.41 60.57
C HIS A 405 -55.61 -109.53 61.99
N LYS A 406 -56.27 -108.49 62.51
CA LYS A 406 -56.96 -108.54 63.80
C LYS A 406 -58.19 -109.45 63.76
N LEU A 407 -59.01 -109.37 62.71
CA LEU A 407 -60.18 -110.23 62.52
C LEU A 407 -59.77 -111.69 62.29
N GLU A 408 -58.67 -111.94 61.57
CA GLU A 408 -58.08 -113.28 61.41
C GLU A 408 -57.57 -113.84 62.73
N ALA A 409 -56.93 -113.02 63.58
CA ALA A 409 -56.50 -113.43 64.91
C ALA A 409 -57.69 -113.72 65.86
N GLU A 410 -58.75 -112.91 65.80
CA GLU A 410 -60.00 -113.13 66.54
C GLU A 410 -60.71 -114.41 66.07
N LEU A 411 -60.78 -114.65 64.76
CA LEU A 411 -61.33 -115.87 64.18
C LEU A 411 -60.54 -117.10 64.63
N ASN A 412 -59.21 -117.10 64.51
CA ASN A 412 -58.36 -118.18 64.99
C ASN A 412 -58.55 -118.44 66.50
N SER A 413 -58.72 -117.39 67.31
CA SER A 413 -59.01 -117.53 68.74
C SER A 413 -60.37 -118.21 69.00
N ILE A 414 -61.40 -117.85 68.21
CA ILE A 414 -62.72 -118.50 68.26
C ILE A 414 -62.65 -119.97 67.81
N GLU A 415 -61.86 -120.30 66.78
CA GLU A 415 -61.68 -121.67 66.32
C GLU A 415 -60.97 -122.55 67.35
N ILE A 416 -59.90 -122.02 67.98
CA ILE A 416 -59.20 -122.69 69.09
C ILE A 416 -60.14 -122.89 70.29
N SER A 417 -60.96 -121.88 70.63
CA SER A 417 -61.96 -121.96 71.70
C SER A 417 -63.01 -123.04 71.41
N ARG A 418 -63.55 -123.07 70.18
CA ARG A 418 -64.50 -124.09 69.70
C ARG A 418 -63.92 -125.50 69.76
N ASP A 419 -62.65 -125.67 69.40
CA ASP A 419 -62.01 -126.98 69.38
C ASP A 419 -61.55 -127.44 70.77
N ASN A 420 -61.28 -126.51 71.70
CA ASN A 420 -61.16 -126.84 73.12
C ASN A 420 -62.52 -127.25 73.71
N LEU A 421 -63.60 -126.51 73.45
CA LEU A 421 -64.96 -126.90 73.86
C LEU A 421 -65.40 -128.27 73.30
N ARG A 422 -64.95 -128.63 72.09
CA ARG A 422 -65.14 -129.98 71.53
C ARG A 422 -64.38 -131.06 72.32
N LYS A 423 -63.13 -130.80 72.71
CA LYS A 423 -62.35 -131.70 73.58
C LYS A 423 -63.00 -131.81 74.97
N ASP A 424 -63.41 -130.69 75.56
CA ASP A 424 -64.04 -130.66 76.87
C ASP A 424 -65.39 -131.39 76.87
N LYS A 425 -66.19 -131.29 75.79
CA LYS A 425 -67.38 -132.13 75.61
C LYS A 425 -67.03 -133.62 75.58
N ALA A 426 -65.99 -134.03 74.86
CA ALA A 426 -65.56 -135.44 74.82
C ALA A 426 -65.04 -135.91 76.19
N ASN A 427 -64.23 -135.10 76.87
CA ASN A 427 -63.75 -135.34 78.23
C ASN A 427 -64.92 -135.46 79.23
N PHE A 428 -65.96 -134.63 79.09
CA PHE A 428 -67.13 -134.64 79.95
C PHE A 428 -67.99 -135.90 79.77
N VAL A 429 -68.18 -136.38 78.53
CA VAL A 429 -68.85 -137.67 78.29
C VAL A 429 -68.07 -138.82 78.92
N ALA A 430 -66.75 -138.89 78.70
CA ALA A 430 -65.90 -139.90 79.33
C ALA A 430 -65.85 -139.78 80.87
N PHE A 431 -66.00 -138.58 81.42
CA PHE A 431 -66.14 -138.36 82.86
C PHE A 431 -67.51 -138.85 83.38
N LEU A 432 -68.61 -138.58 82.69
CA LEU A 432 -69.95 -139.08 83.08
C LEU A 432 -69.98 -140.60 83.10
N GLU A 433 -69.44 -141.28 82.09
CA GLU A 433 -69.28 -142.73 82.08
C GLU A 433 -68.48 -143.25 83.29
N ARG A 434 -67.44 -142.52 83.71
CA ARG A 434 -66.63 -142.88 84.88
C ARG A 434 -67.31 -142.54 86.19
N LEU A 435 -68.14 -141.51 86.23
CA LEU A 435 -68.89 -141.08 87.41
C LEU A 435 -70.07 -142.02 87.69
N SER A 436 -70.78 -142.50 86.65
CA SER A 436 -71.75 -143.61 86.77
C SER A 436 -71.08 -144.83 87.42
N ARG A 437 -69.92 -145.25 86.87
CA ARG A 437 -69.05 -146.32 87.40
C ARG A 437 -68.50 -146.09 88.82
N THR A 438 -68.44 -144.85 89.29
CA THR A 438 -67.98 -144.53 90.66
C THR A 438 -69.16 -144.45 91.65
N LEU A 439 -70.39 -144.38 91.14
CA LEU A 439 -71.62 -144.31 91.94
C LEU A 439 -72.37 -145.65 91.99
N ASN A 440 -71.88 -146.70 91.33
CA ASN A 440 -72.59 -147.98 91.13
C ASN A 440 -73.95 -147.78 90.45
N MET A 441 -73.99 -147.03 89.35
CA MET A 441 -75.18 -146.83 88.50
C MET A 441 -75.04 -147.51 87.12
N ASP A 442 -73.95 -148.24 86.94
CA ASP A 442 -73.33 -148.74 85.71
C ASP A 442 -74.34 -149.45 84.79
N GLU A 443 -74.97 -150.51 85.33
CA GLU A 443 -75.89 -151.41 84.61
C GLU A 443 -77.24 -150.75 84.31
N LEU A 444 -77.58 -149.65 85.00
CA LEU A 444 -78.85 -148.94 84.80
C LEU A 444 -78.76 -147.84 83.72
N THR A 445 -77.56 -147.34 83.43
CA THR A 445 -77.35 -146.21 82.51
C THR A 445 -77.14 -146.60 81.05
N GLN A 446 -77.00 -147.89 80.72
CA GLN A 446 -76.52 -148.32 79.39
C GLN A 446 -77.55 -148.19 78.26
N ASP A 447 -78.85 -148.30 78.57
CA ASP A 447 -79.96 -148.14 77.61
C ASP A 447 -80.64 -146.75 77.67
N ILE A 448 -80.05 -145.79 78.38
CA ILE A 448 -80.65 -144.46 78.63
C ILE A 448 -79.74 -143.36 78.05
N GLY A 449 -80.30 -142.48 77.21
CA GLY A 449 -79.55 -141.41 76.53
C GLY A 449 -78.86 -140.40 77.46
N ILE A 450 -77.75 -139.83 76.98
CA ILE A 450 -76.82 -138.96 77.74
C ILE A 450 -77.52 -137.82 78.51
N GLU A 451 -78.61 -137.28 77.99
CA GLU A 451 -79.37 -136.20 78.64
C GLU A 451 -79.89 -136.63 80.04
N LEU A 452 -80.57 -137.78 80.12
CA LEU A 452 -81.10 -138.37 81.35
C LEU A 452 -80.02 -139.03 82.24
N HIS A 453 -78.86 -139.36 81.66
CA HIS A 453 -77.68 -139.81 82.39
C HIS A 453 -77.13 -138.70 83.32
N THR A 454 -77.39 -137.42 83.00
CA THR A 454 -77.09 -136.29 83.90
C THR A 454 -78.07 -136.26 85.09
N ASP A 455 -79.38 -136.25 84.82
CA ASP A 455 -80.42 -136.11 85.85
C ASP A 455 -80.36 -137.22 86.91
N SER A 456 -80.07 -138.45 86.47
CA SER A 456 -79.89 -139.63 87.33
C SER A 456 -78.73 -139.50 88.32
N ILE A 457 -77.70 -138.71 87.97
CA ILE A 457 -76.57 -138.37 88.84
C ILE A 457 -76.87 -137.11 89.66
N ILE A 458 -77.58 -136.14 89.08
CA ILE A 458 -77.94 -134.87 89.72
C ILE A 458 -78.80 -135.09 90.96
N HIS A 459 -79.86 -135.92 90.93
CA HIS A 459 -80.66 -136.24 92.13
C HIS A 459 -79.85 -136.82 93.30
N ARG A 460 -78.68 -137.42 93.02
CA ARG A 460 -77.75 -137.94 94.03
C ARG A 460 -76.74 -136.89 94.51
N ALA A 461 -76.45 -135.87 93.70
CA ALA A 461 -75.66 -134.71 94.07
C ALA A 461 -76.48 -133.61 94.79
N GLU A 462 -77.77 -133.48 94.50
CA GLU A 462 -78.69 -132.52 95.13
C GLU A 462 -78.93 -132.79 96.63
N GLN A 463 -78.67 -134.01 97.10
CA GLN A 463 -78.60 -134.32 98.53
C GLN A 463 -77.37 -133.70 99.22
N LEU A 464 -76.30 -133.42 98.48
CA LEU A 464 -75.00 -132.97 99.00
C LEU A 464 -74.78 -131.45 98.85
N ALA A 465 -75.42 -130.81 97.88
CA ALA A 465 -75.15 -129.42 97.48
C ALA A 465 -76.11 -128.37 98.08
N ARG A 466 -76.49 -128.51 99.35
CA ARG A 466 -77.48 -127.62 100.04
C ARG A 466 -76.90 -126.54 100.96
N LEU A 467 -75.58 -126.31 100.93
CA LEU A 467 -74.92 -125.36 101.83
C LEU A 467 -74.02 -124.36 101.09
N GLU A 468 -74.11 -123.12 101.57
CA GLU A 468 -73.21 -121.98 101.35
C GLU A 468 -73.28 -121.24 99.99
N SER A 469 -73.92 -120.07 100.06
CA SER A 469 -73.95 -119.01 99.06
C SER A 469 -73.67 -117.67 99.77
N ASP A 470 -73.08 -116.73 99.03
CA ASP A 470 -72.92 -115.31 99.33
C ASP A 470 -72.06 -114.83 100.52
N LYS A 471 -70.98 -114.11 100.17
CA LYS A 471 -70.86 -112.64 100.34
C LYS A 471 -69.58 -112.08 99.72
N ILE A 472 -69.64 -110.85 99.17
CA ILE A 472 -68.76 -109.70 99.49
C ILE A 472 -69.06 -108.48 98.59
N VAL A 473 -69.19 -107.32 99.24
CA VAL A 473 -69.22 -105.92 98.75
C VAL A 473 -68.54 -105.12 99.90
N ASP A 474 -67.72 -104.07 99.76
CA ASP A 474 -67.69 -102.92 98.82
C ASP A 474 -66.27 -102.29 98.66
N LYS A 475 -66.13 -101.19 97.88
CA LYS A 475 -64.91 -100.34 97.76
C LYS A 475 -65.20 -98.84 97.54
N THR A 476 -65.08 -98.00 98.59
CA THR A 476 -65.38 -96.55 98.48
C THR A 476 -64.38 -95.62 99.20
N ALA A 477 -63.10 -95.62 98.78
CA ALA A 477 -62.06 -94.77 99.40
C ALA A 477 -61.11 -94.01 98.43
N VAL A 478 -60.88 -94.51 97.21
CA VAL A 478 -59.78 -94.05 96.35
C VAL A 478 -60.06 -92.70 95.63
N VAL A 479 -61.34 -92.38 95.38
CA VAL A 479 -61.76 -91.31 94.46
C VAL A 479 -61.29 -89.91 94.90
N TYR A 480 -61.24 -89.63 96.20
CA TYR A 480 -61.10 -88.26 96.70
C TYR A 480 -59.68 -87.66 96.60
N GLN A 481 -58.63 -88.50 96.54
CA GLN A 481 -57.25 -87.99 96.53
C GLN A 481 -56.83 -87.41 95.17
N LEU A 482 -57.33 -87.97 94.06
CA LEU A 482 -56.88 -87.62 92.70
C LEU A 482 -57.27 -86.19 92.28
N GLN A 483 -58.43 -85.71 92.73
CA GLN A 483 -58.98 -84.40 92.33
C GLN A 483 -58.11 -83.22 92.80
N ARG A 484 -57.44 -83.33 93.96
CA ARG A 484 -56.63 -82.23 94.53
C ARG A 484 -55.33 -81.97 93.74
N ARG A 485 -54.77 -82.98 93.07
CA ARG A 485 -53.48 -82.90 92.35
C ARG A 485 -53.56 -82.05 91.08
N ILE A 486 -54.71 -82.08 90.39
CA ILE A 486 -54.92 -81.47 89.07
C ILE A 486 -54.91 -79.94 89.10
N ARG A 487 -55.40 -79.33 90.20
CA ARG A 487 -55.51 -77.87 90.32
C ARG A 487 -54.15 -77.14 90.29
N ILE A 488 -53.18 -77.63 91.06
CA ILE A 488 -51.88 -76.98 91.27
C ILE A 488 -51.06 -76.91 89.97
N LEU A 489 -51.16 -77.91 89.09
CA LEU A 489 -50.40 -77.97 87.85
C LEU A 489 -50.85 -76.91 86.81
N ARG A 490 -52.12 -76.49 86.84
CA ARG A 490 -52.64 -75.45 85.93
C ARG A 490 -52.09 -74.06 86.25
N GLU A 491 -51.96 -73.73 87.54
CA GLU A 491 -51.47 -72.43 88.02
C GLU A 491 -49.98 -72.21 87.73
N GLN A 492 -49.20 -73.29 87.53
CA GLN A 492 -47.78 -73.21 87.12
C GLN A 492 -47.60 -72.97 85.62
N LEU A 493 -48.52 -73.44 84.78
CA LEU A 493 -48.43 -73.32 83.32
C LEU A 493 -48.57 -71.85 82.88
N GLN A 494 -49.65 -71.18 83.30
CA GLN A 494 -49.96 -69.78 82.95
C GLN A 494 -48.83 -68.79 83.27
N ARG A 495 -48.01 -69.08 84.30
CA ARG A 495 -46.85 -68.24 84.68
C ARG A 495 -45.70 -68.33 83.68
N LYS A 496 -45.54 -69.45 82.96
CA LYS A 496 -44.52 -69.60 81.91
C LYS A 496 -44.95 -68.95 80.60
N ASP A 497 -46.23 -69.05 80.24
CA ASP A 497 -46.78 -68.45 79.01
C ASP A 497 -46.58 -66.93 79.00
N LEU A 498 -46.92 -66.26 80.10
CA LEU A 498 -46.71 -64.81 80.28
C LEU A 498 -45.24 -64.38 80.12
N HIS A 499 -44.29 -65.23 80.52
CA HIS A 499 -42.87 -64.94 80.42
C HIS A 499 -42.35 -65.09 78.98
N LEU A 500 -42.87 -66.07 78.22
CA LEU A 500 -42.57 -66.25 76.80
C LEU A 500 -43.01 -65.03 75.96
N ASP A 501 -44.20 -64.50 76.21
CA ASP A 501 -44.72 -63.35 75.44
C ASP A 501 -43.98 -62.03 75.74
N LEU A 502 -43.50 -61.86 76.98
CA LEU A 502 -42.59 -60.75 77.32
C LEU A 502 -41.25 -60.86 76.58
N LEU A 503 -40.69 -62.07 76.43
CA LEU A 503 -39.46 -62.29 75.68
C LEU A 503 -39.66 -62.07 74.17
N ARG A 504 -40.76 -62.57 73.59
CA ARG A 504 -41.15 -62.34 72.19
C ARG A 504 -41.27 -60.85 71.86
N ARG A 505 -41.93 -60.06 72.72
CA ARG A 505 -42.03 -58.60 72.57
C ARG A 505 -40.68 -57.91 72.63
N LYS A 506 -39.80 -58.29 73.56
CA LYS A 506 -38.43 -57.74 73.63
C LYS A 506 -37.61 -58.04 72.37
N LEU A 507 -37.69 -59.26 71.85
CA LEU A 507 -37.00 -59.66 70.63
C LEU A 507 -37.48 -58.82 69.43
N SER A 508 -38.81 -58.75 69.22
CA SER A 508 -39.41 -57.95 68.15
C SER A 508 -39.02 -56.48 68.17
N VAL A 509 -38.94 -55.84 69.35
CA VAL A 509 -38.48 -54.45 69.50
C VAL A 509 -36.98 -54.32 69.19
N GLN A 510 -36.17 -55.30 69.53
CA GLN A 510 -34.73 -55.31 69.25
C GLN A 510 -34.42 -55.56 67.77
N ASP A 511 -35.18 -56.43 67.10
CA ASP A 511 -35.09 -56.67 65.66
C ASP A 511 -35.46 -55.41 64.87
N GLU A 512 -36.57 -54.75 65.24
CA GLU A 512 -37.03 -53.53 64.58
C GLU A 512 -36.07 -52.35 64.82
N SER A 513 -35.56 -52.18 66.04
CA SER A 513 -34.48 -51.22 66.34
C SER A 513 -33.22 -51.47 65.51
N SER A 514 -32.95 -52.73 65.14
CA SER A 514 -31.80 -53.09 64.31
C SER A 514 -32.06 -52.83 62.81
N ARG A 515 -33.28 -53.06 62.33
CA ARG A 515 -33.72 -52.66 60.98
C ARG A 515 -33.66 -51.14 60.78
N VAL A 516 -34.24 -50.36 61.68
CA VAL A 516 -34.25 -48.88 61.60
C VAL A 516 -32.82 -48.33 61.55
N ARG A 517 -31.89 -48.88 62.35
CA ARG A 517 -30.48 -48.49 62.30
C ARG A 517 -29.80 -48.85 60.97
N ALA A 518 -30.13 -50.00 60.36
CA ALA A 518 -29.60 -50.37 59.04
C ALA A 518 -30.11 -49.45 57.92
N VAL A 519 -31.40 -49.06 57.96
CA VAL A 519 -31.99 -48.10 56.99
C VAL A 519 -31.32 -46.72 57.12
N LEU A 520 -31.24 -46.16 58.34
CA LEU A 520 -30.62 -44.87 58.58
C LEU A 520 -29.12 -44.83 58.19
N GLN A 521 -28.41 -45.96 58.33
CA GLN A 521 -27.03 -46.07 57.87
C GLN A 521 -26.94 -46.08 56.33
N ALA A 522 -27.83 -46.80 55.65
CA ALA A 522 -27.88 -46.81 54.18
C ALA A 522 -28.22 -45.42 53.62
N GLU A 523 -29.23 -44.73 54.18
CA GLU A 523 -29.60 -43.36 53.79
C GLU A 523 -28.44 -42.37 53.98
N ARG A 524 -27.69 -42.51 55.09
CA ARG A 524 -26.48 -41.72 55.37
C ARG A 524 -25.38 -41.98 54.34
N ASP A 525 -25.09 -43.23 54.02
CA ASP A 525 -24.03 -43.58 53.07
C ASP A 525 -24.41 -43.17 51.64
N GLU A 526 -25.68 -43.27 51.26
CA GLU A 526 -26.18 -42.67 50.02
C GLU A 526 -26.06 -41.15 50.02
N ALA A 527 -26.40 -40.45 51.11
CA ALA A 527 -26.27 -39.00 51.20
C ALA A 527 -24.79 -38.55 51.06
N VAL A 528 -23.86 -39.30 51.67
CA VAL A 528 -22.42 -39.10 51.49
C VAL A 528 -21.99 -39.39 50.04
N ALA A 529 -22.53 -40.42 49.39
CA ALA A 529 -22.25 -40.71 47.98
C ALA A 529 -22.80 -39.62 47.03
N ARG A 530 -24.01 -39.11 47.29
CA ARG A 530 -24.61 -37.96 46.57
C ARG A 530 -23.76 -36.71 46.75
N SER A 531 -23.37 -36.37 47.98
CA SER A 531 -22.49 -35.24 48.29
C SER A 531 -21.13 -35.34 47.57
N LYS A 532 -20.47 -36.51 47.60
CA LYS A 532 -19.22 -36.75 46.87
C LYS A 532 -19.35 -36.67 45.34
N LYS A 533 -20.52 -37.00 44.77
CA LYS A 533 -20.80 -36.78 43.33
C LYS A 533 -20.96 -35.29 43.01
N LEU A 534 -21.74 -34.56 43.82
CA LEU A 534 -21.97 -33.12 43.65
C LEU A 534 -20.67 -32.31 43.80
N ALA A 535 -19.85 -32.60 44.82
CA ALA A 535 -18.54 -31.96 44.99
C ALA A 535 -17.67 -32.09 43.72
N ARG A 536 -17.54 -33.32 43.18
CA ARG A 536 -16.82 -33.59 41.92
C ARG A 536 -17.43 -32.92 40.68
N GLN A 537 -18.72 -32.54 40.71
CA GLN A 537 -19.34 -31.73 39.66
C GLN A 537 -19.02 -30.25 39.84
N CYS A 538 -19.06 -29.73 41.07
CA CYS A 538 -18.61 -28.37 41.39
C CYS A 538 -17.13 -28.16 41.02
N ASP A 539 -16.25 -29.13 41.33
CA ASP A 539 -14.83 -29.09 40.97
C ASP A 539 -14.65 -28.95 39.45
N LYS A 540 -15.34 -29.80 38.67
CA LYS A 540 -15.31 -29.76 37.20
C LYS A 540 -15.84 -28.45 36.62
N LEU A 541 -16.98 -27.96 37.14
CA LEU A 541 -17.57 -26.70 36.69
C LEU A 541 -16.69 -25.50 37.05
N SER A 542 -15.98 -25.55 38.19
CA SER A 542 -15.00 -24.54 38.60
C SER A 542 -13.79 -24.50 37.66
N VAL A 543 -13.25 -25.68 37.30
CA VAL A 543 -12.18 -25.79 36.29
C VAL A 543 -12.65 -25.23 34.94
N GLN A 544 -13.80 -25.69 34.42
CA GLN A 544 -14.36 -25.20 33.15
C GLN A 544 -14.63 -23.69 33.15
N LEU A 545 -15.10 -23.14 34.26
CA LEU A 545 -15.27 -21.69 34.42
C LEU A 545 -13.91 -20.95 34.44
N SER A 546 -12.86 -21.56 35.02
CA SER A 546 -11.50 -21.00 34.98
C SER A 546 -10.89 -21.03 33.58
N GLU A 547 -11.13 -22.09 32.81
CA GLU A 547 -10.67 -22.28 31.43
C GLU A 547 -11.37 -21.29 30.49
N ALA A 548 -12.70 -21.16 30.59
CA ALA A 548 -13.47 -20.15 29.85
C ALA A 548 -13.02 -18.72 30.19
N ARG A 549 -12.73 -18.43 31.47
CA ARG A 549 -12.15 -17.14 31.90
C ARG A 549 -10.71 -16.93 31.44
N ALA A 550 -9.97 -17.97 31.06
CA ALA A 550 -8.67 -17.84 30.40
C ALA A 550 -8.87 -17.54 28.91
N GLN A 551 -9.66 -18.33 28.21
CA GLN A 551 -9.99 -18.14 26.79
C GLN A 551 -10.55 -16.73 26.51
N VAL A 552 -11.42 -16.19 27.37
CA VAL A 552 -11.92 -14.81 27.23
C VAL A 552 -10.81 -13.75 27.39
N ARG A 553 -9.81 -13.97 28.25
CA ARG A 553 -8.66 -13.08 28.37
C ARG A 553 -7.74 -13.18 27.14
N ASP A 554 -7.48 -14.39 26.68
CA ASP A 554 -6.61 -14.65 25.52
C ASP A 554 -7.24 -14.12 24.22
N LEU A 555 -8.57 -14.21 24.07
CA LEU A 555 -9.32 -13.61 22.96
C LEU A 555 -9.34 -12.07 23.04
N ASN A 556 -9.46 -11.49 24.24
CA ASN A 556 -9.38 -10.04 24.41
C ASN A 556 -7.97 -9.49 24.11
N ALA A 557 -6.91 -10.25 24.42
CA ALA A 557 -5.55 -9.91 24.02
C ALA A 557 -5.40 -9.94 22.49
N GLN A 558 -5.80 -11.04 21.85
CA GLN A 558 -5.79 -11.15 20.38
C GLN A 558 -6.61 -10.06 19.68
N LEU A 559 -7.71 -9.59 20.29
CA LEU A 559 -8.52 -8.48 19.78
C LEU A 559 -7.78 -7.13 19.87
N ALA A 560 -6.97 -6.92 20.92
CA ALA A 560 -6.12 -5.75 21.04
C ALA A 560 -4.96 -5.79 20.03
N ASP A 561 -4.27 -6.93 19.90
CA ASP A 561 -3.20 -7.14 18.92
C ASP A 561 -3.72 -6.88 17.49
N ALA A 562 -4.91 -7.40 17.16
CA ALA A 562 -5.57 -7.17 15.88
C ALA A 562 -5.96 -5.70 15.65
N ALA A 563 -6.30 -4.95 16.71
CA ALA A 563 -6.54 -3.51 16.63
C ALA A 563 -5.25 -2.72 16.36
N GLU A 564 -4.13 -3.09 16.98
CA GLU A 564 -2.81 -2.49 16.73
C GLU A 564 -2.30 -2.80 15.31
N HIS A 565 -2.48 -4.04 14.84
CA HIS A 565 -2.22 -4.40 13.44
C HIS A 565 -3.08 -3.60 12.46
N LYS A 566 -4.35 -3.30 12.81
CA LYS A 566 -5.22 -2.43 11.99
C LYS A 566 -4.74 -0.98 11.98
N ILE A 567 -4.33 -0.42 13.12
CA ILE A 567 -3.80 0.95 13.22
C ILE A 567 -2.52 1.07 12.38
N THR A 568 -1.53 0.21 12.61
CA THR A 568 -0.26 0.23 11.88
C THR A 568 -0.44 -0.06 10.38
N SER A 569 -1.44 -0.84 9.98
CA SER A 569 -1.81 -1.01 8.57
C SER A 569 -2.36 0.28 7.94
N LEU A 570 -3.24 1.01 8.65
CA LEU A 570 -3.78 2.29 8.18
C LEU A 570 -2.71 3.40 8.12
N GLU A 571 -1.76 3.40 9.04
CA GLU A 571 -0.60 4.32 9.01
C GLU A 571 0.33 4.03 7.83
N ARG A 572 0.59 2.75 7.53
CA ARG A 572 1.33 2.34 6.33
C ARG A 572 0.60 2.75 5.05
N ALA A 573 -0.72 2.59 4.98
CA ALA A 573 -1.52 3.03 3.85
C ALA A 573 -1.42 4.56 3.62
N ARG A 574 -1.64 5.37 4.66
CA ARG A 574 -1.44 6.83 4.60
C ARG A 574 -0.02 7.23 4.17
N LYS A 575 1.00 6.47 4.60
CA LYS A 575 2.39 6.73 4.20
C LYS A 575 2.66 6.39 2.74
N ILE A 576 2.01 5.35 2.21
CA ILE A 576 2.05 5.01 0.78
C ILE A 576 1.40 6.13 -0.05
N GLU A 577 0.23 6.64 0.36
CA GLU A 577 -0.43 7.79 -0.30
C GLU A 577 0.46 9.05 -0.31
N GLU A 578 1.11 9.37 0.82
CA GLU A 578 2.06 10.50 0.92
C GLU A 578 3.27 10.32 -0.02
N LEU A 579 3.77 9.10 -0.18
CA LEU A 579 4.90 8.78 -1.06
C LEU A 579 4.49 8.76 -2.54
N GLN A 580 3.30 8.26 -2.87
CA GLN A 580 2.73 8.31 -4.22
C GLN A 580 2.55 9.75 -4.68
N LYS A 581 1.96 10.62 -3.85
CA LYS A 581 1.83 12.05 -4.18
C LYS A 581 3.18 12.72 -4.43
N LYS A 582 4.22 12.38 -3.66
CA LYS A 582 5.59 12.89 -3.87
C LYS A 582 6.24 12.34 -5.14
N LEU A 583 5.91 11.11 -5.53
CA LEU A 583 6.32 10.54 -6.82
C LEU A 583 5.66 11.30 -7.97
N ASP A 584 4.36 11.55 -7.91
CA ASP A 584 3.61 12.32 -8.93
C ASP A 584 4.16 13.75 -9.08
N GLU A 585 4.44 14.43 -7.97
CA GLU A 585 5.07 15.76 -7.95
C GLU A 585 6.47 15.74 -8.59
N ALA A 586 7.27 14.69 -8.32
CA ALA A 586 8.60 14.50 -8.92
C ALA A 586 8.55 14.12 -10.41
N GLU A 587 7.58 13.29 -10.84
CA GLU A 587 7.36 12.95 -12.25
C GLU A 587 6.88 14.17 -13.07
N LEU A 588 5.97 14.97 -12.50
CA LEU A 588 5.54 16.23 -13.09
C LEU A 588 6.73 17.19 -13.26
N LEU A 589 7.61 17.29 -12.26
CA LEU A 589 8.82 18.10 -12.30
C LEU A 589 9.82 17.56 -13.34
N ARG A 590 10.05 16.24 -13.41
CA ARG A 590 10.86 15.57 -14.44
C ARG A 590 10.33 15.88 -15.84
N SER A 591 9.01 15.86 -16.03
CA SER A 591 8.36 16.19 -17.30
C SER A 591 8.60 17.64 -17.71
N ARG A 592 8.48 18.60 -16.78
CA ARG A 592 8.80 20.03 -17.04
C ARG A 592 10.27 20.22 -17.44
N TYR A 593 11.21 19.63 -16.70
CA TYR A 593 12.63 19.76 -17.03
C TYR A 593 12.98 19.09 -18.37
N ASN A 594 12.40 17.92 -18.68
CA ASN A 594 12.63 17.27 -19.97
C ASN A 594 12.13 18.12 -21.15
N ARG A 595 10.95 18.76 -21.02
CA ARG A 595 10.46 19.76 -22.00
C ARG A 595 11.44 20.93 -22.15
N LYS A 596 11.95 21.49 -21.04
CA LYS A 596 12.95 22.59 -21.07
C LYS A 596 14.26 22.16 -21.74
N VAL A 597 14.73 20.94 -21.49
CA VAL A 597 15.92 20.37 -22.15
C VAL A 597 15.70 20.21 -23.66
N ASN A 598 14.52 19.80 -24.10
CA ASN A 598 14.23 19.71 -25.54
C ASN A 598 14.18 21.09 -26.19
N VAL A 599 13.48 22.08 -25.60
CA VAL A 599 13.49 23.47 -26.10
C VAL A 599 14.91 24.04 -26.20
N LEU A 600 15.79 23.76 -25.22
CA LEU A 600 17.19 24.18 -25.26
C LEU A 600 17.99 23.45 -26.36
N LYS A 601 17.74 22.15 -26.61
CA LYS A 601 18.36 21.42 -27.72
C LYS A 601 17.92 21.98 -29.08
N ASP A 602 16.65 22.31 -29.23
CA ASP A 602 16.10 22.82 -30.48
C ASP A 602 16.55 24.27 -30.74
N GLN A 603 16.71 25.09 -29.68
CA GLN A 603 17.40 26.38 -29.77
C GLN A 603 18.87 26.23 -30.18
N VAL A 604 19.64 25.33 -29.55
CA VAL A 604 21.04 25.08 -29.92
C VAL A 604 21.17 24.58 -31.36
N ARG A 605 20.23 23.74 -31.82
CA ARG A 605 20.14 23.31 -33.22
C ARG A 605 19.92 24.49 -34.15
N ALA A 606 18.89 25.31 -33.90
CA ALA A 606 18.56 26.45 -34.74
C ALA A 606 19.73 27.46 -34.83
N THR A 607 20.39 27.77 -33.71
CA THR A 607 21.58 28.64 -33.71
C THR A 607 22.74 28.03 -34.52
N GLY A 608 22.93 26.70 -34.46
CA GLY A 608 23.91 26.00 -35.28
C GLY A 608 23.59 26.04 -36.77
N GLU A 609 22.32 25.87 -37.13
CA GLU A 609 21.83 25.96 -38.51
C GLU A 609 22.00 27.39 -39.06
N THR A 610 21.69 28.43 -38.29
CA THR A 610 21.96 29.83 -38.70
C THR A 610 23.46 30.10 -38.85
N PHE A 611 24.31 29.57 -37.96
CA PHE A 611 25.76 29.76 -38.05
C PHE A 611 26.36 29.08 -39.29
N GLU A 612 25.91 27.87 -39.64
CA GLU A 612 26.33 27.21 -40.89
C GLU A 612 25.78 27.95 -42.13
N GLN A 613 24.60 28.55 -42.06
CA GLN A 613 24.07 29.40 -43.15
C GLN A 613 24.87 30.69 -43.33
N GLU A 614 25.27 31.37 -42.25
CA GLU A 614 26.19 32.53 -42.31
C GLU A 614 27.58 32.11 -42.80
N ARG A 615 28.11 30.97 -42.35
CA ARG A 615 29.41 30.44 -42.77
C ARG A 615 29.44 30.12 -44.27
N THR A 616 28.42 29.43 -44.78
CA THR A 616 28.32 29.11 -46.21
C THR A 616 28.05 30.34 -47.07
N SER A 617 27.26 31.30 -46.58
CA SER A 617 27.06 32.60 -47.25
C SER A 617 28.37 33.40 -47.35
N THR A 618 29.12 33.53 -46.25
CA THR A 618 30.41 34.25 -46.24
C THR A 618 31.49 33.52 -47.04
N GLU A 619 31.54 32.19 -47.02
CA GLU A 619 32.43 31.38 -47.86
C GLU A 619 32.11 31.54 -49.36
N HIS A 620 30.83 31.66 -49.73
CA HIS A 620 30.40 31.97 -51.10
C HIS A 620 30.81 33.41 -51.51
N GLN A 621 30.59 34.40 -50.65
CA GLN A 621 31.02 35.79 -50.89
C GLN A 621 32.54 35.90 -51.06
N ILE A 622 33.32 35.23 -50.20
CA ILE A 622 34.79 35.15 -50.31
C ILE A 622 35.20 34.50 -51.64
N THR A 623 34.46 33.50 -52.11
CA THR A 623 34.72 32.85 -53.40
C THR A 623 34.45 33.78 -54.57
N MET A 624 33.31 34.50 -54.58
CA MET A 624 33.04 35.53 -55.60
C MET A 624 34.12 36.62 -55.63
N LEU A 625 34.54 37.13 -54.46
CA LEU A 625 35.60 38.15 -54.35
C LEU A 625 36.97 37.63 -54.81
N ARG A 626 37.29 36.34 -54.62
CA ARG A 626 38.49 35.71 -55.19
C ARG A 626 38.41 35.64 -56.71
N ASP A 627 37.25 35.31 -57.26
CA ASP A 627 37.04 35.24 -58.71
C ASP A 627 37.08 36.63 -59.38
N ASP A 628 36.51 37.67 -58.75
CA ASP A 628 36.66 39.05 -59.22
C ASP A 628 38.09 39.58 -59.09
N LEU A 629 38.81 39.19 -58.03
CA LEU A 629 40.24 39.48 -57.91
C LEU A 629 41.08 38.74 -58.97
N ALA A 630 40.66 37.55 -59.41
CA ALA A 630 41.28 36.84 -60.52
C ALA A 630 40.99 37.54 -61.87
N ARG A 631 39.71 37.84 -62.16
CA ARG A 631 39.27 38.57 -63.36
C ARG A 631 39.98 39.93 -63.50
N THR A 632 40.08 40.69 -62.42
CA THR A 632 40.75 42.01 -62.44
C THR A 632 42.26 41.91 -62.60
N LYS A 633 42.92 40.90 -62.03
CA LYS A 633 44.35 40.61 -62.30
C LYS A 633 44.60 40.21 -63.75
N GLU A 634 43.74 39.39 -64.34
CA GLU A 634 43.84 39.00 -65.75
C GLU A 634 43.64 40.20 -66.68
N ALA A 635 42.62 41.03 -66.42
CA ALA A 635 42.38 42.27 -67.15
C ALA A 635 43.56 43.26 -67.03
N LEU A 636 44.18 43.38 -65.85
CA LEU A 636 45.37 44.21 -65.64
C LEU A 636 46.57 43.66 -66.43
N ALA A 637 46.80 42.35 -66.43
CA ALA A 637 47.88 41.72 -67.19
C ALA A 637 47.68 41.85 -68.72
N GLU A 638 46.43 41.83 -69.19
CA GLU A 638 46.08 42.14 -70.59
C GLU A 638 46.36 43.62 -70.93
N CYS A 639 45.98 44.56 -70.05
CA CYS A 639 46.32 45.98 -70.22
C CYS A 639 47.84 46.22 -70.25
N GLN A 640 48.61 45.63 -69.34
CA GLN A 640 50.07 45.71 -69.33
C GLN A 640 50.70 45.13 -70.60
N ARG A 641 50.16 44.02 -71.14
CA ARG A 641 50.62 43.46 -72.42
C ARG A 641 50.34 44.40 -73.60
N ARG A 642 49.19 45.09 -73.62
CA ARG A 642 48.87 46.10 -74.64
C ARG A 642 49.74 47.35 -74.51
N GLU A 643 49.99 47.82 -73.30
CA GLU A 643 50.89 48.95 -73.02
C GLU A 643 52.32 48.64 -73.50
N ALA A 644 52.86 47.46 -73.17
CA ALA A 644 54.17 47.02 -73.64
C ALA A 644 54.26 46.92 -75.18
N GLN A 645 53.19 46.48 -75.85
CA GLN A 645 53.11 46.49 -77.31
C GLN A 645 53.13 47.92 -77.89
N LEU A 646 52.37 48.86 -77.30
CA LEU A 646 52.34 50.26 -77.71
C LEU A 646 53.70 50.96 -77.48
N LEU A 647 54.37 50.70 -76.34
CA LEU A 647 55.71 51.20 -76.05
C LEU A 647 56.76 50.64 -77.01
N SER A 648 56.65 49.36 -77.40
CA SER A 648 57.51 48.73 -78.40
C SER A 648 57.29 49.32 -79.81
N PHE A 649 56.03 49.54 -80.20
CA PHE A 649 55.66 50.19 -81.45
C PHE A 649 56.16 51.64 -81.53
N ARG A 650 55.93 52.43 -80.46
CA ARG A 650 56.46 53.78 -80.28
C ARG A 650 57.99 53.81 -80.36
N SER A 651 58.67 52.87 -79.73
CA SER A 651 60.14 52.75 -79.79
C SER A 651 60.64 52.41 -81.19
N SER A 652 59.88 51.64 -81.96
CA SER A 652 60.20 51.32 -83.37
C SER A 652 60.01 52.54 -84.27
N ILE A 653 58.94 53.32 -84.09
CA ILE A 653 58.74 54.61 -84.77
C ILE A 653 59.87 55.58 -84.44
N ALA A 654 60.22 55.73 -83.15
CA ALA A 654 61.30 56.62 -82.74
C ALA A 654 62.65 56.26 -83.39
N LYS A 655 62.98 54.96 -83.48
CA LYS A 655 64.16 54.48 -84.21
C LYS A 655 64.13 54.82 -85.71
N LEU A 656 62.99 54.61 -86.38
CA LEU A 656 62.80 54.97 -87.80
C LEU A 656 62.91 56.48 -88.06
N LEU A 657 62.59 57.31 -87.06
CA LEU A 657 62.72 58.77 -87.10
C LEU A 657 64.07 59.31 -86.60
N GLY A 658 65.03 58.44 -86.23
CA GLY A 658 66.33 58.85 -85.67
C GLY A 658 66.24 59.49 -84.27
N ILE A 659 65.14 59.30 -83.54
CA ILE A 659 64.91 59.85 -82.20
C ILE A 659 65.61 58.96 -81.17
N LEU A 660 66.76 59.42 -80.66
CA LEU A 660 67.59 58.70 -79.68
C LEU A 660 66.90 58.45 -78.33
N VAL A 661 65.95 59.32 -77.93
CA VAL A 661 65.24 59.23 -76.65
C VAL A 661 63.72 59.21 -76.92
N PRO A 662 63.09 58.04 -77.07
CA PRO A 662 61.68 57.93 -77.44
C PRO A 662 60.70 58.57 -76.44
N SER A 663 61.13 58.86 -75.21
CA SER A 663 60.33 59.51 -74.17
C SER A 663 60.37 61.05 -74.21
N SER A 664 61.33 61.68 -74.90
CA SER A 664 61.49 63.14 -74.93
C SER A 664 60.68 63.84 -76.05
N VAL A 665 59.78 63.12 -76.71
CA VAL A 665 59.00 63.57 -77.88
C VAL A 665 57.54 63.14 -77.70
N SER A 666 56.58 63.98 -78.07
CA SER A 666 55.15 63.62 -77.99
C SER A 666 54.74 62.69 -79.13
N ASP A 667 53.68 61.88 -78.95
CA ASP A 667 53.16 61.02 -80.04
C ASP A 667 52.66 61.87 -81.22
N PHE A 668 52.04 63.02 -80.94
CA PHE A 668 51.64 63.99 -81.96
C PHE A 668 52.84 64.48 -82.79
N GLU A 669 53.97 64.77 -82.15
CA GLU A 669 55.17 65.22 -82.85
C GLU A 669 55.85 64.08 -83.63
N MET A 670 55.88 62.84 -83.11
CA MET A 670 56.35 61.68 -83.87
C MET A 670 55.47 61.40 -85.09
N VAL A 671 54.13 61.50 -84.95
CA VAL A 671 53.19 61.40 -86.08
C VAL A 671 53.43 62.54 -87.07
N SER A 672 53.67 63.78 -86.62
CA SER A 672 53.99 64.90 -87.52
C SER A 672 55.32 64.72 -88.26
N ARG A 673 56.35 64.16 -87.61
CA ARG A 673 57.64 63.82 -88.22
C ARG A 673 57.50 62.67 -89.23
N LEU A 674 56.73 61.62 -88.90
CA LEU A 674 56.38 60.55 -89.83
C LEU A 674 55.63 61.07 -91.05
N GLN A 675 54.61 61.91 -90.85
CA GLN A 675 53.82 62.49 -91.93
C GLN A 675 54.72 63.27 -92.90
N LYS A 676 55.57 64.17 -92.39
CA LYS A 676 56.54 64.92 -93.22
C LYS A 676 57.50 64.02 -94.00
N LEU A 677 57.90 62.87 -93.43
CA LEU A 677 58.78 61.91 -94.11
C LEU A 677 58.02 61.10 -95.18
N ILE A 678 56.75 60.76 -94.92
CA ILE A 678 55.85 60.13 -95.90
C ILE A 678 55.55 61.09 -97.06
N ASP A 679 55.26 62.37 -96.75
CA ASP A 679 55.02 63.43 -97.73
C ASP A 679 56.27 63.65 -98.59
N ALA A 680 57.45 63.80 -97.97
CA ALA A 680 58.72 63.95 -98.69
C ALA A 680 59.07 62.70 -99.54
N HIS A 681 58.75 61.49 -99.07
CA HIS A 681 58.91 60.27 -99.88
C HIS A 681 57.90 60.21 -101.03
N HIS A 682 56.67 60.71 -100.83
CA HIS A 682 55.66 60.81 -101.87
C HIS A 682 56.12 61.79 -102.96
N ASP A 683 56.56 62.99 -102.59
CA ASP A 683 57.12 63.99 -103.49
C ASP A 683 58.35 63.44 -104.23
N PHE A 684 59.29 62.81 -103.52
CA PHE A 684 60.44 62.14 -104.14
C PHE A 684 60.00 61.06 -105.14
N THR A 685 59.02 60.23 -104.80
CA THR A 685 58.46 59.22 -105.72
C THR A 685 57.81 59.86 -106.96
N VAL A 686 57.12 60.99 -106.79
CA VAL A 686 56.50 61.78 -107.87
C VAL A 686 57.53 62.49 -108.74
N VAL A 687 58.74 62.76 -108.23
CA VAL A 687 59.88 63.32 -108.99
C VAL A 687 60.70 62.23 -109.67
N SER A 688 61.02 61.10 -109.03
CA SER A 688 61.71 59.96 -109.66
C SER A 688 60.94 59.43 -110.87
N ARG A 689 59.61 59.34 -110.77
CA ARG A 689 58.71 58.98 -111.90
C ARG A 689 58.70 59.98 -113.06
N ARG A 690 59.49 61.06 -113.02
CA ARG A 690 59.67 62.02 -114.14
C ARG A 690 61.02 61.91 -114.84
N TYR A 691 61.93 61.07 -114.35
CA TYR A 691 63.25 60.85 -114.96
C TYR A 691 63.43 59.44 -115.53
N ASP A 692 62.73 58.43 -115.02
CA ASP A 692 62.64 57.10 -115.62
C ASP A 692 61.32 56.92 -116.40
N ASP A 693 61.26 57.44 -117.63
CA ASP A 693 60.26 57.02 -118.63
C ASP A 693 60.91 56.87 -120.02
N PRO A 694 61.09 55.61 -120.44
CA PRO A 694 60.89 55.26 -121.83
C PRO A 694 59.87 54.12 -122.00
N ALA A 695 58.66 54.52 -122.37
CA ALA A 695 57.86 53.92 -123.46
C ALA A 695 56.72 52.93 -123.12
N LEU A 696 55.51 53.40 -123.47
CA LEU A 696 54.43 52.68 -124.16
C LEU A 696 53.49 51.73 -123.38
N LEU A 697 52.30 52.28 -123.10
CA LEU A 697 50.99 51.74 -123.52
C LEU A 697 50.68 50.24 -123.29
N ARG A 698 49.79 49.97 -122.31
CA ARG A 698 48.38 49.63 -122.63
C ARG A 698 47.41 49.69 -121.43
N ALA A 699 46.13 49.72 -121.78
CA ALA A 699 44.95 49.68 -120.91
C ALA A 699 44.85 48.37 -120.09
N SER A 700 43.95 48.18 -119.12
CA SER A 700 42.61 48.80 -118.98
C SER A 700 42.01 48.64 -117.58
N SER A 701 40.92 49.38 -117.29
CA SER A 701 39.77 49.07 -116.40
C SER A 701 40.01 48.28 -115.09
N ARG A 702 39.52 48.72 -113.92
CA ARG A 702 38.11 49.11 -113.69
C ARG A 702 37.91 50.17 -112.59
N SER A 703 36.75 50.80 -112.68
CA SER A 703 36.01 51.55 -111.65
C SER A 703 34.52 51.15 -111.74
N PRO A 704 33.55 51.79 -111.06
CA PRO A 704 33.52 52.42 -109.73
C PRO A 704 32.71 51.43 -108.81
N PRO A 705 31.59 51.70 -108.09
CA PRO A 705 30.95 52.92 -107.56
C PRO A 705 30.63 52.77 -106.02
N PRO A 706 29.65 53.44 -105.34
CA PRO A 706 30.04 54.23 -104.17
C PRO A 706 29.10 54.22 -102.92
N SER A 707 29.48 55.03 -101.93
CA SER A 707 28.66 55.80 -100.97
C SER A 707 27.14 55.56 -100.84
N ARG A 708 26.69 55.39 -99.58
CA ARG A 708 25.67 56.30 -98.98
C ARG A 708 25.61 56.24 -97.44
N CYS A 709 25.41 57.39 -96.82
CA CYS A 709 25.06 57.51 -95.40
C CYS A 709 23.54 57.47 -95.22
N ARG A 710 23.05 56.94 -94.08
CA ARG A 710 22.13 57.65 -93.16
C ARG A 710 21.72 56.85 -91.91
N THR A 711 22.06 57.41 -90.75
CA THR A 711 21.23 57.57 -89.53
C THR A 711 20.25 56.47 -89.10
N ARG A 712 20.43 55.96 -87.87
CA ARG A 712 19.38 56.04 -86.82
C ARG A 712 19.92 55.78 -85.39
N THR A 713 19.53 56.63 -84.45
CA THR A 713 19.30 56.28 -83.03
C THR A 713 17.85 55.74 -82.88
N PRO A 714 17.53 54.97 -81.83
CA PRO A 714 17.24 55.47 -80.46
C PRO A 714 18.22 54.88 -79.43
N ASP A 715 18.49 55.44 -78.24
CA ASP A 715 17.64 56.12 -77.24
C ASP A 715 16.70 55.19 -76.44
N ARG A 716 17.12 54.86 -75.20
CA ARG A 716 16.18 54.62 -74.10
C ARG A 716 16.81 55.05 -72.77
N SER A 717 16.19 56.03 -72.14
CA SER A 717 16.59 56.60 -70.84
C SER A 717 15.97 55.85 -69.65
N LEU A 718 16.52 56.10 -68.45
CA LEU A 718 16.03 55.73 -67.11
C LEU A 718 16.06 54.21 -66.78
N ARG A 719 16.25 53.79 -65.51
CA ARG A 719 16.23 54.54 -64.24
C ARG A 719 17.28 54.04 -63.24
N TYR A 720 17.53 54.86 -62.22
CA TYR A 720 18.24 54.53 -60.98
C TYR A 720 17.19 54.36 -59.88
N ASP A 721 17.15 53.20 -59.22
CA ASP A 721 16.40 52.83 -57.99
C ASP A 721 17.15 51.55 -57.53
N ASP A 722 17.79 51.40 -56.36
CA ASP A 722 17.58 51.83 -54.97
C ASP A 722 16.57 50.98 -54.16
N SER A 723 16.90 50.75 -52.89
CA SER A 723 16.17 49.98 -51.86
C SER A 723 15.80 48.52 -52.20
N GLY A 724 16.62 47.58 -51.70
CA GLY A 724 16.40 46.12 -51.80
C GLY A 724 16.08 45.43 -50.48
N TYR A 725 15.44 46.13 -49.52
CA TYR A 725 14.99 45.53 -48.24
C TYR A 725 13.51 45.16 -48.34
N ALA A 726 13.22 43.86 -48.47
CA ALA A 726 11.86 43.33 -48.46
C ALA A 726 11.61 42.61 -47.12
N ASP A 727 10.78 43.22 -46.28
CA ASP A 727 10.33 42.68 -45.00
C ASP A 727 9.30 41.56 -45.22
N PRO A 728 9.47 40.34 -44.67
CA PRO A 728 8.47 39.28 -44.78
C PRO A 728 7.28 39.58 -43.87
N ALA A 729 6.19 40.08 -44.48
CA ALA A 729 4.97 40.41 -43.77
C ALA A 729 4.42 39.22 -42.94
N PHE A 730 4.11 39.48 -41.68
CA PHE A 730 3.38 38.55 -40.82
C PHE A 730 1.89 38.52 -41.22
N ASP A 731 1.45 37.47 -41.91
CA ASP A 731 0.05 37.05 -41.82
C ASP A 731 -0.16 36.35 -40.46
N LEU A 732 -0.89 37.01 -39.57
CA LEU A 732 -1.32 36.45 -38.28
C LEU A 732 -2.75 35.90 -38.42
N GLU A 733 -2.89 34.59 -38.46
CA GLU A 733 -4.19 33.91 -38.29
C GLU A 733 -4.68 34.09 -36.84
N ASP A 734 -5.52 35.10 -36.60
CA ASP A 734 -6.14 35.39 -35.30
C ASP A 734 -7.43 34.55 -35.11
N ASP A 735 -7.29 33.27 -34.74
CA ASP A 735 -8.41 32.39 -34.38
C ASP A 735 -8.17 31.63 -33.06
N LEU A 736 -7.93 32.39 -31.96
CA LEU A 736 -7.69 31.81 -30.63
C LEU A 736 -8.48 32.43 -29.46
N TYR A 737 -9.67 32.99 -29.72
CA TYR A 737 -10.64 33.38 -28.68
C TYR A 737 -12.05 32.80 -28.88
N LYS A 738 -12.18 31.48 -28.62
CA LYS A 738 -13.46 30.84 -28.28
C LYS A 738 -13.35 30.10 -26.96
N GLY A 739 -13.82 30.73 -25.88
CA GLY A 739 -13.94 30.08 -24.58
C GLY A 739 -14.95 28.94 -24.63
N ARG A 740 -14.56 27.73 -24.21
CA ARG A 740 -15.53 26.66 -23.92
C ARG A 740 -16.17 26.89 -22.56
N ALA A 741 -17.49 26.94 -22.54
CA ALA A 741 -18.29 26.96 -21.33
C ALA A 741 -18.23 25.61 -20.59
N ALA A 742 -18.77 25.58 -19.37
CA ALA A 742 -18.73 24.44 -18.47
C ALA A 742 -19.47 23.19 -19.00
N LEU A 743 -18.91 22.03 -18.65
CA LEU A 743 -19.61 20.87 -18.10
C LEU A 743 -18.67 20.22 -17.06
#